data_AF-A0A674PMP6-F1
#
_entry.id   AF-A0A674PMP6-F1
#
_cell.length_a   1.000
_cell.length_b   1.000
_cell.length_c   1.000
_cell.angle_alpha   90.00
_cell.angle_beta   90.00
_cell.angle_gamma   90.00
#
_symmetry.space_group_name_H-M   'P 1'
#
loop_
_entity.id
_entity.type
_entity.pdbx_description
1 polymer ?
#
loop_
_entity_poly.entity_id
_entity_poly.type
_entity_poly.pdbx_seq_one_letter_code
_entity_poly.pdbx_strand_id
1 'polypeptide(L)'
;MPVMRGLIAPQNTFLDTIATRFDGTHSNFVLGNAQVQSLYPIVYCSDGFCELTGFARGELMQKSCMCHFLYGSETSERLTSQMQIALDERREFKTEIILYKKSGSKFWCLLDIVPIKNEKSEVVLFLVSHKDITESKNLDHGNESDTGKSYLWFKTTGCCLTCKAQVSNSGSVLGANVNPIPEYKVADIQKSCFVLLHYGTFKAGWDWLILLATFYVAITVPYNVCFTAVEIREDGGSSARNPPSVSDILVEILFIIDIVLNFRTTYVSTSGQVVYDPRSICIHYATSWLFVDLIAALPFDLLYAFNISVNFGVHLLKTVRLLRLLRLLQKLDRYSQYSAVVLTLLMSTFALLAHWMACVWYFIGRSEIESNSSTSWDIGWLHELAKRLGTPYLLSLSGGPSVRSSYVTSLYFALSSLTSVGFGNVSANTDSEKIFSICTMLIGALMHAVVFGNVTAIIQRMYSRRYLYHTRTKDLKDFIRVHRLPKALEQRMMECFQTTWSVNNGIDVSELLRDFPDELRADIAMHLNKELLELPLFESASRGCLRSLSLIIKTSFSAPGEFLIRQGDALQAIYFVCSGSMEVLKDSTVVAILGRGDLIGSDFLTHEEVIKTNACVKALTYCDLQYISLKGLREVLSLYPDYAQKFITEIRHDLTYNLRDGHNTEV
;
A
#
# COMPACT_ATOMS: atom_id res chain seq x y z
N MET A 1 10.64 0.20 -1.26
CA MET A 1 9.30 0.71 -0.90
C MET A 1 8.49 -0.41 -0.31
N PRO A 2 7.60 -0.18 0.67
CA PRO A 2 6.39 -0.94 0.94
C PRO A 2 6.04 -2.02 -0.07
N VAL A 3 5.72 -3.28 0.26
CA VAL A 3 4.91 -4.03 -0.71
C VAL A 3 3.63 -3.22 -0.79
N MET A 4 3.33 -2.64 -1.96
CA MET A 4 2.10 -1.89 -2.12
C MET A 4 0.97 -2.86 -1.79
N ARG A 5 0.35 -2.65 -0.63
CA ARG A 5 -0.76 -3.50 -0.16
C ARG A 5 -2.02 -3.31 -1.01
N GLY A 6 -1.96 -2.41 -1.99
CA GLY A 6 -3.08 -1.88 -2.76
C GLY A 6 -3.90 -0.89 -1.94
N LEU A 7 -4.80 -0.18 -2.62
CA LEU A 7 -5.87 0.59 -1.99
C LEU A 7 -6.86 -0.40 -1.34
N ILE A 8 -6.85 -0.50 -0.01
CA ILE A 8 -7.72 -1.39 0.79
C ILE A 8 -8.86 -0.58 1.46
N ALA A 9 -9.02 0.70 1.11
CA ALA A 9 -10.05 1.53 1.70
C ALA A 9 -11.42 0.89 1.45
N PRO A 10 -12.22 0.63 2.48
CA PRO A 10 -13.55 0.09 2.29
C PRO A 10 -14.39 1.17 1.58
N GLN A 11 -14.95 0.82 0.43
CA GLN A 11 -15.64 1.76 -0.44
C GLN A 11 -17.15 1.58 -0.33
N ASN A 12 -17.87 2.70 -0.24
CA ASN A 12 -19.31 2.73 -0.48
C ASN A 12 -19.55 2.62 -1.99
N THR A 13 -19.45 1.41 -2.56
CA THR A 13 -19.77 1.14 -3.98
C THR A 13 -21.28 1.07 -4.25
N PHE A 14 -22.09 1.60 -3.32
CA PHE A 14 -23.55 1.55 -3.36
C PHE A 14 -24.10 2.17 -4.66
N LEU A 15 -23.62 3.35 -5.03
CA LEU A 15 -24.04 4.02 -6.27
C LEU A 15 -23.60 3.24 -7.51
N ASP A 16 -22.37 2.72 -7.55
CA ASP A 16 -21.87 1.91 -8.67
C ASP A 16 -22.65 0.60 -8.83
N THR A 17 -23.06 -0.01 -7.71
CA THR A 17 -23.89 -1.23 -7.70
C THR A 17 -25.29 -0.97 -8.21
N ILE A 18 -25.86 0.20 -7.89
CA ILE A 18 -27.14 0.64 -8.46
C ILE A 18 -26.96 0.94 -9.95
N ALA A 19 -25.98 1.74 -10.34
CA ALA A 19 -25.72 2.08 -11.74
C ALA A 19 -25.58 0.82 -12.61
N THR A 20 -24.73 -0.13 -12.21
CA THR A 20 -24.54 -1.41 -12.94
C THR A 20 -25.79 -2.29 -12.99
N ARG A 21 -26.62 -2.31 -11.94
CA ARG A 21 -27.90 -3.03 -11.95
C ARG A 21 -28.89 -2.44 -12.96
N PHE A 22 -28.78 -1.14 -13.17
CA PHE A 22 -29.74 -0.35 -13.93
C PHE A 22 -29.18 0.12 -15.30
N ASP A 23 -28.02 -0.37 -15.73
CA ASP A 23 -27.36 -0.07 -17.03
C ASP A 23 -28.01 -0.75 -18.24
N GLY A 24 -29.05 -1.57 -18.03
CA GLY A 24 -29.93 -2.01 -19.11
C GLY A 24 -30.92 -0.91 -19.49
N THR A 25 -30.54 -0.03 -20.43
CA THR A 25 -31.34 1.08 -21.02
C THR A 25 -31.74 2.19 -20.03
N HIS A 26 -31.06 3.35 -20.11
CA HIS A 26 -31.37 4.65 -19.47
C HIS A 26 -32.28 4.56 -18.23
N SER A 27 -31.70 4.19 -17.09
CA SER A 27 -32.42 4.15 -15.84
C SER A 27 -32.56 5.55 -15.24
N ASN A 28 -33.81 5.99 -15.13
CA ASN A 28 -34.13 7.31 -14.61
C ASN A 28 -34.53 7.12 -13.14
N PHE A 29 -33.65 7.50 -12.19
CA PHE A 29 -33.94 7.37 -10.77
C PHE A 29 -33.39 8.53 -9.93
N VAL A 30 -33.99 8.71 -8.76
CA VAL A 30 -33.54 9.63 -7.73
C VAL A 30 -33.40 8.92 -6.39
N LEU A 31 -32.48 9.39 -5.55
CA LEU A 31 -32.33 8.94 -4.17
C LEU A 31 -32.77 10.06 -3.23
N GLY A 32 -33.75 9.78 -2.37
CA GLY A 32 -34.22 10.69 -1.31
C GLY A 32 -33.69 10.29 0.06
N ASN A 33 -33.41 11.26 0.93
CA ASN A 33 -33.05 10.98 2.32
C ASN A 33 -34.30 10.63 3.15
N ALA A 34 -34.35 9.42 3.72
CA ALA A 34 -35.49 8.94 4.50
C ALA A 34 -35.52 9.45 5.95
N GLN A 35 -34.42 10.04 6.44
CA GLN A 35 -34.31 10.52 7.83
C GLN A 35 -34.91 11.92 8.02
N VAL A 36 -35.07 12.70 6.94
CA VAL A 36 -35.64 14.06 6.99
C VAL A 36 -37.14 13.97 6.70
N GLN A 37 -37.93 13.70 7.75
CA GLN A 37 -39.34 13.28 7.70
C GLN A 37 -40.31 14.26 7.01
N SER A 38 -39.98 15.54 6.88
CA SER A 38 -40.92 16.53 6.33
C SER A 38 -40.82 16.74 4.81
N LEU A 39 -39.68 16.45 4.21
CA LEU A 39 -39.40 16.81 2.81
C LEU A 39 -38.86 15.65 1.97
N TYR A 40 -38.26 14.64 2.59
CA TYR A 40 -37.56 13.55 1.90
C TYR A 40 -36.68 14.05 0.74
N PRO A 41 -35.68 14.92 1.02
CA PRO A 41 -34.95 15.67 0.00
C PRO A 41 -34.11 14.74 -0.89
N ILE A 42 -34.08 15.05 -2.19
CA ILE A 42 -33.25 14.38 -3.18
C ILE A 42 -31.77 14.67 -2.88
N VAL A 43 -30.99 13.62 -2.67
CA VAL A 43 -29.54 13.62 -2.44
C VAL A 43 -28.75 13.15 -3.66
N TYR A 44 -29.41 12.52 -4.63
CA TYR A 44 -28.78 12.11 -5.89
C TYR A 44 -29.83 11.93 -6.99
N CYS A 45 -29.47 12.24 -8.23
CA CYS A 45 -30.28 11.94 -9.41
C CYS A 45 -29.40 11.41 -10.54
N SER A 46 -29.88 10.37 -11.24
CA SER A 46 -29.18 9.78 -12.39
C SER A 46 -29.20 10.74 -13.60
N ASP A 47 -28.23 10.59 -14.51
CA ASP A 47 -28.18 11.40 -15.73
C ASP A 47 -29.42 11.14 -16.61
N GLY A 48 -29.89 9.89 -16.70
CA GLY A 48 -31.13 9.55 -17.40
C GLY A 48 -32.36 10.27 -16.85
N PHE A 49 -32.44 10.50 -15.53
CA PHE A 49 -33.54 11.29 -14.95
C PHE A 49 -33.48 12.77 -15.35
N CYS A 50 -32.28 13.35 -15.42
CA CYS A 50 -32.09 14.72 -15.91
C CYS A 50 -32.50 14.82 -17.39
N GLU A 51 -32.13 13.84 -18.23
CA GLU A 51 -32.51 13.77 -19.65
C GLU A 51 -34.02 13.59 -19.83
N LEU A 52 -34.65 12.70 -19.06
CA LEU A 52 -36.08 12.43 -19.13
C LEU A 52 -36.91 13.67 -18.78
N THR A 53 -36.54 14.36 -17.72
CA THR A 53 -37.33 15.47 -17.16
C THR A 53 -36.95 16.83 -17.74
N GLY A 54 -35.74 16.97 -18.29
CA GLY A 54 -35.18 18.22 -18.80
C GLY A 54 -34.69 19.18 -17.71
N PHE A 55 -34.68 18.78 -16.44
CA PHE A 55 -34.14 19.57 -15.33
C PHE A 55 -32.65 19.31 -15.14
N ALA A 56 -31.91 20.35 -14.78
CA ALA A 56 -30.51 20.20 -14.41
C ALA A 56 -30.40 19.61 -12.99
N ARG A 57 -29.36 18.81 -12.73
CA ARG A 57 -29.11 18.20 -11.40
C ARG A 57 -29.18 19.21 -10.26
N GLY A 58 -28.58 20.40 -10.42
CA GLY A 58 -28.62 21.45 -9.40
C GLY A 58 -30.02 21.98 -9.07
N GLU A 59 -30.98 21.89 -10.00
CA GLU A 59 -32.38 22.29 -9.80
C GLU A 59 -33.21 21.21 -9.10
N LEU A 60 -32.72 19.97 -9.06
CA LEU A 60 -33.38 18.79 -8.51
C LEU A 60 -32.92 18.49 -7.08
N MET A 61 -31.64 18.73 -6.79
CA MET A 61 -31.08 18.53 -5.45
C MET A 61 -31.86 19.33 -4.39
N GLN A 62 -32.07 18.74 -3.20
CA GLN A 62 -32.84 19.31 -2.08
C GLN A 62 -34.36 19.48 -2.32
N LYS A 63 -34.90 19.15 -3.50
CA LYS A 63 -36.35 19.04 -3.70
C LYS A 63 -36.87 17.71 -3.16
N SER A 64 -38.17 17.61 -2.91
CA SER A 64 -38.78 16.35 -2.45
C SER A 64 -38.62 15.23 -3.48
N CYS A 65 -38.28 14.03 -3.01
CA CYS A 65 -38.18 12.82 -3.85
C CYS A 65 -39.53 12.33 -4.38
N MET A 66 -40.64 12.93 -3.94
CA MET A 66 -41.96 12.76 -4.56
C MET A 66 -42.10 13.46 -5.91
N CYS A 67 -41.10 14.28 -6.28
CA CYS A 67 -41.05 15.00 -7.54
C CYS A 67 -42.24 15.94 -7.79
N HIS A 68 -42.67 16.70 -6.77
CA HIS A 68 -43.81 17.65 -6.88
C HIS A 68 -43.67 18.64 -8.04
N PHE A 69 -42.44 18.98 -8.42
CA PHE A 69 -42.14 19.87 -9.56
C PHE A 69 -42.47 19.26 -10.94
N LEU A 70 -42.76 17.95 -11.01
CA LEU A 70 -43.24 17.28 -12.21
C LEU A 70 -44.77 17.15 -12.26
N TYR A 71 -45.49 17.63 -11.24
CA TYR A 71 -46.95 17.53 -11.21
C TYR A 71 -47.57 18.61 -12.11
N GLY A 72 -48.70 18.29 -12.73
CA GLY A 72 -49.50 19.25 -13.48
C GLY A 72 -50.99 18.93 -13.37
N SER A 73 -51.80 19.51 -14.25
CA SER A 73 -53.26 19.49 -14.13
C SER A 73 -53.90 18.10 -14.25
N GLU A 74 -53.27 17.17 -14.98
CA GLU A 74 -53.77 15.79 -15.15
C GLU A 74 -53.16 14.79 -14.15
N THR A 75 -52.32 15.25 -13.22
CA THR A 75 -51.72 14.39 -12.20
C THR A 75 -52.75 14.06 -11.11
N SER A 76 -53.01 12.77 -10.87
CA SER A 76 -54.05 12.33 -9.92
C SER A 76 -53.66 12.60 -8.46
N GLU A 77 -54.44 13.45 -7.77
CA GLU A 77 -54.26 13.75 -6.33
C GLU A 77 -54.40 12.54 -5.41
N ARG A 78 -55.20 11.54 -5.82
CA ARG A 78 -55.35 10.29 -5.07
C ARG A 78 -54.03 9.51 -5.04
N LEU A 79 -53.32 9.46 -6.17
CA LEU A 79 -52.05 8.73 -6.27
C LEU A 79 -50.92 9.45 -5.53
N THR A 80 -50.87 10.79 -5.60
CA THR A 80 -49.88 11.58 -4.85
C THR A 80 -50.06 11.44 -3.33
N SER A 81 -51.32 11.38 -2.86
CA SER A 81 -51.63 11.10 -1.45
C SER A 81 -51.19 9.69 -1.02
N GLN A 82 -51.36 8.69 -1.89
CA GLN A 82 -50.90 7.31 -1.62
C GLN A 82 -49.37 7.19 -1.62
N MET A 83 -48.67 7.97 -2.47
CA MET A 83 -47.21 8.06 -2.46
C MET A 83 -46.69 8.65 -1.15
N GLN A 84 -47.34 9.71 -0.64
CA GLN A 84 -46.99 10.31 0.65
C GLN A 84 -47.09 9.27 1.78
N ILE A 85 -48.24 8.58 1.87
CA ILE A 85 -48.46 7.53 2.87
C ILE A 85 -47.41 6.42 2.76
N ALA A 86 -47.03 6.04 1.53
CA ALA A 86 -46.02 5.01 1.33
C ALA A 86 -44.61 5.41 1.83
N LEU A 87 -44.22 6.68 1.64
CA LEU A 87 -42.96 7.20 2.18
C LEU A 87 -43.01 7.28 3.71
N ASP A 88 -44.13 7.74 4.28
CA ASP A 88 -44.32 7.85 5.73
C ASP A 88 -44.33 6.47 6.42
N GLU A 89 -45.00 5.48 5.80
CA GLU A 89 -45.02 4.08 6.25
C GLU A 89 -43.74 3.30 5.87
N ARG A 90 -42.82 3.91 5.13
CA ARG A 90 -41.53 3.32 4.67
C ARG A 90 -41.70 1.99 3.94
N ARG A 91 -42.72 1.92 3.07
CA ARG A 91 -43.08 0.72 2.32
C ARG A 91 -42.79 0.87 0.83
N GLU A 92 -42.68 -0.25 0.14
CA GLU A 92 -42.61 -0.27 -1.32
C GLU A 92 -43.93 0.21 -1.93
N PHE A 93 -43.85 1.01 -2.98
CA PHE A 93 -45.03 1.55 -3.65
C PHE A 93 -44.79 1.76 -5.14
N LYS A 94 -45.69 1.22 -5.96
CA LYS A 94 -45.60 1.25 -7.42
C LYS A 94 -46.91 1.74 -8.02
N THR A 95 -46.82 2.71 -8.93
CA THR A 95 -48.00 3.29 -9.57
C THR A 95 -47.68 3.80 -10.98
N GLU A 96 -48.71 3.92 -11.81
CA GLU A 96 -48.65 4.66 -13.08
C GLU A 96 -49.24 6.05 -12.86
N ILE A 97 -48.52 7.10 -13.22
CA ILE A 97 -48.92 8.49 -12.99
C ILE A 97 -48.49 9.38 -14.17
N ILE A 98 -49.31 10.39 -14.50
CA ILE A 98 -48.98 11.38 -15.52
C ILE A 98 -48.12 12.48 -14.88
N LEU A 99 -46.94 12.71 -15.47
CA LEU A 99 -45.97 13.73 -15.04
C LEU A 99 -45.65 14.67 -16.21
N TYR A 100 -45.09 15.83 -15.89
CA TYR A 100 -44.76 16.90 -16.83
C TYR A 100 -43.24 17.15 -16.85
N LYS A 101 -42.68 17.28 -18.05
CA LYS A 101 -41.27 17.68 -18.26
C LYS A 101 -41.10 19.18 -18.08
N LYS A 102 -39.87 19.66 -17.97
CA LYS A 102 -39.54 21.09 -17.89
C LYS A 102 -40.07 21.90 -19.09
N SER A 103 -40.17 21.27 -20.26
CA SER A 103 -40.76 21.85 -21.48
C SER A 103 -42.29 21.98 -21.43
N GLY A 104 -42.95 21.41 -20.41
CA GLY A 104 -44.41 21.36 -20.28
C GLY A 104 -45.06 20.16 -20.97
N SER A 105 -44.30 19.27 -21.63
CA SER A 105 -44.87 18.06 -22.23
C SER A 105 -45.23 17.01 -21.17
N LYS A 106 -46.42 16.41 -21.32
CA LYS A 106 -46.87 15.31 -20.45
C LYS A 106 -46.33 13.96 -20.93
N PHE A 107 -46.03 13.08 -20.00
CA PHE A 107 -45.64 11.70 -20.27
C PHE A 107 -46.19 10.77 -19.19
N TRP A 108 -46.50 9.53 -19.57
CA TRP A 108 -46.91 8.50 -18.63
C TRP A 108 -45.69 7.89 -17.97
N CYS A 109 -45.64 7.94 -16.65
CA CYS A 109 -44.53 7.41 -15.87
C CYS A 109 -44.99 6.23 -15.00
N LEU A 110 -44.32 5.09 -15.15
CA LEU A 110 -44.35 4.03 -14.14
C LEU A 110 -43.33 4.38 -13.06
N LEU A 111 -43.84 4.75 -11.89
CA LEU A 111 -43.07 5.17 -10.73
C LEU A 111 -42.98 4.03 -9.71
N ASP A 112 -41.78 3.77 -9.22
CA ASP A 112 -41.48 2.70 -8.25
C ASP A 112 -40.63 3.24 -7.10
N ILE A 113 -41.18 3.19 -5.88
CA ILE A 113 -40.54 3.66 -4.63
C ILE A 113 -40.08 2.45 -3.83
N VAL A 114 -38.79 2.42 -3.50
CA VAL A 114 -38.16 1.33 -2.76
C VAL A 114 -37.35 1.89 -1.57
N PRO A 115 -37.67 1.52 -0.32
CA PRO A 115 -36.88 1.90 0.85
C PRO A 115 -35.56 1.13 0.92
N ILE A 116 -34.45 1.84 1.11
CA ILE A 116 -33.10 1.29 1.24
C ILE A 116 -32.69 1.32 2.71
N LYS A 117 -32.27 0.16 3.22
CA LYS A 117 -31.85 -0.02 4.61
C LYS A 117 -30.33 0.09 4.78
N ASN A 118 -29.90 0.51 5.97
CA ASN A 118 -28.50 0.44 6.42
C ASN A 118 -28.17 -0.93 7.05
N GLU A 119 -26.93 -1.12 7.51
CA GLU A 119 -26.48 -2.33 8.22
C GLU A 119 -27.31 -2.67 9.47
N LYS A 120 -27.92 -1.65 10.09
CA LYS A 120 -28.77 -1.79 11.28
C LYS A 120 -30.24 -2.08 10.92
N SER A 121 -30.53 -2.39 9.66
CA SER A 121 -31.89 -2.61 9.12
C SER A 121 -32.82 -1.39 9.19
N GLU A 122 -32.29 -0.18 9.37
CA GLU A 122 -33.04 1.07 9.38
C GLU A 122 -33.09 1.67 7.97
N VAL A 123 -34.26 2.16 7.55
CA VAL A 123 -34.40 2.84 6.25
C VAL A 123 -33.70 4.20 6.29
N VAL A 124 -32.69 4.38 5.44
CA VAL A 124 -31.87 5.60 5.36
C VAL A 124 -32.08 6.38 4.07
N LEU A 125 -32.42 5.69 2.97
CA LEU A 125 -32.66 6.29 1.67
C LEU A 125 -33.93 5.72 1.03
N PHE A 126 -34.54 6.47 0.12
CA PHE A 126 -35.57 6.00 -0.79
C PHE A 126 -35.04 6.02 -2.22
N LEU A 127 -35.14 4.90 -2.94
CA LEU A 127 -34.88 4.83 -4.38
C LEU A 127 -36.21 5.02 -5.10
N VAL A 128 -36.32 6.06 -5.92
CA VAL A 128 -37.51 6.31 -6.74
C VAL A 128 -37.14 6.19 -8.21
N SER A 129 -37.59 5.13 -8.86
CA SER A 129 -37.38 4.86 -10.28
C SER A 129 -38.54 5.39 -11.12
N HIS A 130 -38.22 5.94 -12.29
CA HIS A 130 -39.15 6.56 -13.24
C HIS A 130 -38.95 5.92 -14.61
N LYS A 131 -39.97 5.22 -15.11
CA LYS A 131 -39.95 4.63 -16.46
C LYS A 131 -41.00 5.28 -17.34
N ASP A 132 -40.59 5.84 -18.48
CA ASP A 132 -41.53 6.39 -19.47
C ASP A 132 -42.25 5.23 -20.18
N ILE A 133 -43.57 5.20 -20.08
CA ILE A 133 -44.45 4.18 -20.68
C ILE A 133 -45.41 4.79 -21.72
N THR A 134 -45.17 6.04 -22.14
CA THR A 134 -46.05 6.79 -23.04
C THR A 134 -46.29 6.06 -24.37
N GLU A 135 -45.26 5.48 -24.98
CA GLU A 135 -45.39 4.72 -26.23
C GLU A 135 -46.29 3.48 -26.07
N SER A 136 -46.17 2.76 -24.95
CA SER A 136 -47.00 1.57 -24.69
C SER A 136 -48.48 1.91 -24.47
N LYS A 137 -48.77 3.02 -23.76
CA LYS A 137 -50.14 3.48 -23.53
C LYS A 137 -50.81 4.02 -24.80
N ASN A 138 -50.04 4.62 -25.71
CA ASN A 138 -50.55 5.09 -27.00
C ASN A 138 -50.92 3.92 -27.93
N LEU A 139 -50.24 2.78 -27.82
CA LEU A 139 -50.55 1.56 -28.57
C LEU A 139 -51.82 0.86 -28.07
N ASP A 140 -52.07 0.86 -26.75
CA ASP A 140 -53.27 0.25 -26.15
C ASP A 140 -54.55 1.04 -26.49
N HIS A 141 -54.49 2.36 -26.63
CA HIS A 141 -55.64 3.19 -27.01
C HIS A 141 -55.98 3.16 -28.52
N GLY A 142 -55.12 2.60 -29.37
CA GLY A 142 -55.31 2.56 -30.83
C GLY A 142 -56.07 1.35 -31.37
N ASN A 143 -56.49 0.40 -30.52
CA ASN A 143 -57.00 -0.91 -30.96
C ASN A 143 -58.54 -1.13 -30.82
N GLU A 144 -59.34 -0.07 -30.65
CA GLU A 144 -60.81 -0.17 -30.58
C GLU A 144 -61.58 0.30 -31.84
N SER A 145 -60.92 0.54 -32.98
CA SER A 145 -61.65 0.79 -34.24
C SER A 145 -60.94 0.27 -35.50
N ASP A 146 -61.54 -0.80 -36.03
CA ASP A 146 -61.66 -1.23 -37.43
C ASP A 146 -60.50 -1.07 -38.45
N THR A 147 -60.08 -2.23 -38.96
CA THR A 147 -59.72 -2.56 -40.36
C THR A 147 -58.86 -1.61 -41.20
N GLY A 148 -57.70 -2.13 -41.61
CA GLY A 148 -57.24 -2.01 -43.01
C GLY A 148 -55.93 -1.26 -43.24
N LYS A 149 -54.97 -2.01 -43.81
CA LYS A 149 -53.78 -1.57 -44.57
C LYS A 149 -52.61 -0.99 -43.76
N SER A 150 -51.61 -1.83 -43.50
CA SER A 150 -50.22 -1.37 -43.32
C SER A 150 -49.38 -1.69 -44.56
N TYR A 151 -48.96 -0.63 -45.25
CA TYR A 151 -47.79 -0.62 -46.12
C TYR A 151 -46.69 0.17 -45.41
N LEU A 152 -45.48 -0.42 -45.35
CA LEU A 152 -44.18 0.17 -45.73
C LEU A 152 -43.73 1.45 -44.97
N TRP A 153 -42.64 1.47 -44.22
CA TRP A 153 -41.24 1.79 -44.60
C TRP A 153 -40.43 1.98 -43.28
N PHE A 154 -39.09 1.91 -43.12
CA PHE A 154 -37.95 1.19 -43.68
C PHE A 154 -36.69 1.63 -42.86
N LYS A 155 -35.81 0.69 -42.43
CA LYS A 155 -34.33 0.79 -42.16
C LYS A 155 -33.79 1.85 -41.14
N THR A 156 -32.72 1.66 -40.34
CA THR A 156 -31.54 0.75 -40.35
C THR A 156 -30.88 0.85 -38.95
N THR A 157 -30.62 -0.23 -38.21
CA THR A 157 -29.33 -0.95 -38.02
C THR A 157 -29.60 -1.87 -36.81
N GLY A 158 -29.17 -3.12 -36.63
CA GLY A 158 -28.29 -4.05 -37.29
C GLY A 158 -27.94 -5.11 -36.23
N CYS A 159 -28.15 -6.39 -36.54
CA CYS A 159 -27.74 -7.62 -35.82
C CYS A 159 -28.57 -8.19 -34.64
N CYS A 160 -29.39 -9.20 -35.01
CA CYS A 160 -29.37 -10.60 -34.53
C CYS A 160 -29.67 -10.89 -33.04
N LEU A 161 -30.83 -11.47 -32.73
CA LEU A 161 -31.10 -12.92 -32.77
C LEU A 161 -32.57 -13.21 -32.44
N THR A 162 -33.11 -14.19 -33.15
CA THR A 162 -34.46 -14.73 -33.06
C THR A 162 -34.79 -15.32 -31.69
N CYS A 163 -35.89 -14.88 -31.07
CA CYS A 163 -36.70 -15.70 -30.17
C CYS A 163 -38.18 -15.29 -30.23
N LYS A 164 -39.03 -16.30 -30.34
CA LYS A 164 -40.49 -16.24 -30.47
C LYS A 164 -41.12 -15.43 -29.35
N ALA A 165 -42.00 -14.51 -29.70
CA ALA A 165 -42.92 -13.86 -28.78
C ALA A 165 -43.91 -14.91 -28.25
N GLN A 166 -43.71 -15.31 -26.99
CA GLN A 166 -44.72 -15.96 -26.19
C GLN A 166 -45.14 -14.94 -25.13
N VAL A 167 -46.42 -14.59 -25.18
CA VAL A 167 -47.11 -13.65 -24.29
C VAL A 167 -46.86 -14.05 -22.83
N SER A 168 -46.22 -13.18 -22.05
CA SER A 168 -46.31 -13.22 -20.59
C SER A 168 -46.51 -11.80 -20.05
N ASN A 169 -47.69 -11.61 -19.48
CA ASN A 169 -48.17 -10.43 -18.80
C ASN A 169 -47.32 -10.14 -17.54
N SER A 170 -47.21 -8.85 -17.17
CA SER A 170 -46.76 -8.33 -15.86
C SER A 170 -45.37 -8.79 -15.34
N GLY A 171 -44.30 -8.17 -15.84
CA GLY A 171 -42.95 -8.24 -15.26
C GLY A 171 -42.57 -6.96 -14.49
N SER A 172 -42.11 -7.12 -13.25
CA SER A 172 -41.53 -6.05 -12.42
C SER A 172 -40.40 -5.29 -13.14
N VAL A 173 -40.28 -3.97 -12.91
CA VAL A 173 -39.14 -3.15 -13.39
C VAL A 173 -37.84 -3.60 -12.70
N LEU A 174 -37.96 -4.17 -11.50
CA LEU A 174 -36.92 -4.94 -10.84
C LEU A 174 -37.03 -6.39 -11.33
N GLY A 175 -36.17 -6.77 -12.27
CA GLY A 175 -36.19 -8.10 -12.90
C GLY A 175 -36.34 -9.26 -11.91
N ALA A 176 -37.16 -10.23 -12.28
CA ALA A 176 -37.61 -11.37 -11.47
C ALA A 176 -36.52 -12.45 -11.18
N ASN A 177 -35.24 -12.07 -11.03
CA ASN A 177 -34.20 -12.95 -10.51
C ASN A 177 -33.53 -12.31 -9.29
N VAL A 178 -33.81 -12.92 -8.13
CA VAL A 178 -33.64 -12.41 -6.77
C VAL A 178 -32.17 -12.29 -6.38
N ASN A 179 -31.65 -11.06 -6.44
CA ASN A 179 -30.60 -10.59 -5.54
C ASN A 179 -31.18 -9.42 -4.70
N PRO A 180 -30.97 -9.40 -3.38
CA PRO A 180 -31.53 -8.36 -2.52
C PRO A 180 -31.07 -6.96 -2.95
N ILE A 181 -31.93 -5.95 -2.76
CA ILE A 181 -31.58 -4.53 -2.97
C ILE A 181 -30.32 -4.21 -2.16
N PRO A 182 -29.30 -3.54 -2.75
CA PRO A 182 -28.09 -3.23 -2.01
C PRO A 182 -28.42 -2.36 -0.80
N GLU A 183 -27.90 -2.75 0.36
CA GLU A 183 -27.98 -1.92 1.57
C GLU A 183 -27.04 -0.74 1.44
N TYR A 184 -27.41 0.40 2.02
CA TYR A 184 -26.51 1.54 2.16
C TYR A 184 -25.51 1.23 3.28
N LYS A 185 -24.43 0.55 2.91
CA LYS A 185 -23.36 0.14 3.81
C LYS A 185 -21.99 0.32 3.19
N VAL A 186 -21.03 0.54 4.07
CA VAL A 186 -19.62 0.41 3.71
C VAL A 186 -19.42 -1.06 3.42
N ALA A 187 -19.23 -1.40 2.15
CA ALA A 187 -19.07 -2.79 1.77
C ALA A 187 -17.81 -3.32 2.45
N ASP A 188 -18.01 -4.11 3.51
CA ASP A 188 -16.96 -4.97 4.00
C ASP A 188 -16.45 -5.77 2.80
N ILE A 189 -15.14 -5.75 2.62
CA ILE A 189 -14.46 -6.50 1.57
C ILE A 189 -14.98 -7.94 1.67
N GLN A 190 -15.86 -8.35 0.76
CA GLN A 190 -16.44 -9.68 0.75
C GLN A 190 -15.28 -10.67 0.57
N LYS A 191 -14.80 -11.20 1.68
CA LYS A 191 -13.79 -12.26 1.68
C LYS A 191 -14.48 -13.48 1.11
N SER A 192 -14.33 -13.69 -0.19
CA SER A 192 -14.71 -14.95 -0.81
C SER A 192 -14.06 -16.08 -0.01
N CYS A 193 -14.86 -17.04 0.42
CA CYS A 193 -14.37 -18.16 1.20
C CYS A 193 -13.24 -18.84 0.39
N PHE A 194 -12.08 -19.09 1.03
CA PHE A 194 -10.88 -19.66 0.40
C PHE A 194 -10.09 -18.76 -0.58
N VAL A 195 -10.02 -17.44 -0.34
CA VAL A 195 -9.01 -16.56 -1.00
C VAL A 195 -7.94 -16.11 0.00
N LEU A 196 -6.68 -16.32 -0.37
CA LEU A 196 -5.51 -15.95 0.43
C LEU A 196 -5.05 -14.53 0.08
N LEU A 197 -4.83 -13.71 1.09
CA LEU A 197 -4.30 -12.36 0.89
C LEU A 197 -2.79 -12.41 0.65
N HIS A 198 -2.34 -11.68 -0.37
CA HIS A 198 -0.91 -11.59 -0.73
C HIS A 198 -0.03 -10.96 0.35
N TYR A 199 -0.62 -10.16 1.25
CA TYR A 199 0.04 -9.56 2.41
C TYR A 199 -0.22 -10.30 3.73
N GLY A 200 -0.93 -11.43 3.69
CA GLY A 200 -1.21 -12.23 4.89
C GLY A 200 0.06 -12.83 5.51
N THR A 201 0.06 -13.00 6.83
CA THR A 201 1.18 -13.59 7.59
C THR A 201 1.44 -15.04 7.16
N PHE A 202 0.38 -15.83 6.94
CA PHE A 202 0.48 -17.19 6.40
C PHE A 202 1.17 -17.20 5.03
N LYS A 203 0.75 -16.32 4.10
CA LYS A 203 1.37 -16.24 2.76
C LYS A 203 2.83 -15.82 2.84
N ALA A 204 3.18 -14.91 3.74
CA ALA A 204 4.57 -14.52 3.96
C ALA A 204 5.42 -15.70 4.47
N GLY A 205 4.93 -16.48 5.44
CA GLY A 205 5.60 -17.68 5.92
C GLY A 205 5.73 -18.75 4.83
N TRP A 206 4.69 -18.97 4.03
CA TRP A 206 4.71 -19.86 2.88
C TRP A 206 5.74 -19.43 1.83
N ASP A 207 5.84 -18.13 1.56
CA ASP A 207 6.81 -17.61 0.61
C ASP A 207 8.27 -17.83 1.02
N TRP A 208 8.57 -17.78 2.33
CA TRP A 208 9.86 -18.16 2.89
C TRP A 208 10.13 -19.66 2.78
N LEU A 209 9.13 -20.51 3.01
CA LEU A 209 9.25 -21.96 2.84
C LEU A 209 9.56 -22.32 1.39
N ILE A 210 8.84 -21.71 0.43
CA ILE A 210 9.09 -21.91 -1.00
C ILE A 210 10.46 -21.37 -1.39
N LEU A 211 10.89 -20.23 -0.85
CA LEU A 211 12.25 -19.71 -1.07
C LEU A 211 13.32 -20.72 -0.63
N LEU A 212 13.18 -21.29 0.57
CA LEU A 212 14.09 -22.32 1.07
C LEU A 212 14.10 -23.57 0.17
N ALA A 213 12.92 -24.03 -0.26
CA ALA A 213 12.80 -25.15 -1.20
C ALA A 213 13.45 -24.85 -2.56
N THR A 214 13.34 -23.63 -3.08
CA THR A 214 14.03 -23.24 -4.33
C THR A 214 15.55 -23.25 -4.18
N PHE A 215 16.08 -22.82 -3.03
CA PHE A 215 17.51 -22.85 -2.75
C PHE A 215 18.04 -24.28 -2.64
N TYR A 216 17.28 -25.17 -1.99
CA TYR A 216 17.60 -26.61 -1.95
C TYR A 216 17.70 -27.21 -3.35
N VAL A 217 16.74 -26.93 -4.24
CA VAL A 217 16.75 -27.41 -5.64
C VAL A 217 17.95 -26.85 -6.41
N ALA A 218 18.27 -25.57 -6.21
CA ALA A 218 19.39 -24.91 -6.89
C ALA A 218 20.76 -25.51 -6.52
N ILE A 219 20.89 -26.14 -5.35
CA ILE A 219 22.11 -26.86 -4.92
C ILE A 219 22.05 -28.32 -5.37
N THR A 220 20.95 -29.02 -5.08
CA THR A 220 20.90 -30.47 -5.26
C THR A 220 20.81 -30.90 -6.73
N VAL A 221 20.13 -30.13 -7.59
CA VAL A 221 19.96 -30.51 -9.00
C VAL A 221 21.29 -30.52 -9.77
N PRO A 222 22.10 -29.45 -9.79
CA PRO A 222 23.39 -29.47 -10.48
C PRO A 222 24.33 -30.52 -9.89
N TYR A 223 24.35 -30.67 -8.56
CA TYR A 223 25.14 -31.70 -7.90
C TYR A 223 24.78 -33.11 -8.37
N ASN A 224 23.48 -33.46 -8.36
CA ASN A 224 23.02 -34.79 -8.77
C ASN A 224 23.28 -35.07 -10.25
N VAL A 225 23.19 -34.04 -11.11
CA VAL A 225 23.46 -34.16 -12.55
C VAL A 225 24.96 -34.38 -12.81
N CYS A 226 25.84 -33.65 -12.12
CA CYS A 226 27.27 -33.70 -12.39
C CYS A 226 28.01 -34.83 -11.64
N PHE A 227 27.60 -35.18 -10.42
CA PHE A 227 28.32 -36.13 -9.57
C PHE A 227 27.62 -37.51 -9.49
N THR A 228 26.31 -37.55 -9.26
CA THR A 228 25.58 -38.81 -8.99
C THR A 228 25.18 -39.58 -10.26
N ALA A 229 24.81 -38.87 -11.34
CA ALA A 229 24.51 -39.52 -12.63
C ALA A 229 25.73 -40.24 -13.24
N VAL A 230 26.93 -39.86 -12.80
CA VAL A 230 28.21 -40.37 -13.29
C VAL A 230 28.68 -41.59 -12.49
N GLU A 231 28.46 -41.65 -11.17
CA GLU A 231 28.72 -42.86 -10.35
C GLU A 231 27.93 -44.09 -10.86
N ILE A 232 26.68 -43.88 -11.32
CA ILE A 232 25.81 -44.95 -11.84
C ILE A 232 26.37 -45.59 -13.13
N ARG A 233 27.24 -44.89 -13.89
CA ARG A 233 27.89 -45.43 -15.09
C ARG A 233 29.10 -46.33 -14.79
N GLU A 234 29.80 -46.12 -13.67
CA GLU A 234 31.04 -46.83 -13.35
C GLU A 234 30.81 -48.19 -12.69
N ASP A 235 29.74 -48.35 -11.89
CA ASP A 235 29.53 -49.58 -11.11
C ASP A 235 28.96 -50.78 -11.89
N GLY A 236 28.55 -50.62 -13.16
CA GLY A 236 28.06 -51.71 -14.03
C GLY A 236 26.87 -52.55 -13.51
N GLY A 237 26.41 -52.28 -12.28
CA GLY A 237 25.34 -52.97 -11.59
C GLY A 237 24.00 -52.34 -11.93
N SER A 238 22.97 -53.18 -11.97
CA SER A 238 21.56 -52.85 -12.11
C SER A 238 21.03 -52.00 -10.94
N SER A 239 21.59 -50.81 -10.74
CA SER A 239 21.25 -49.83 -9.72
C SER A 239 20.61 -48.57 -10.32
N ALA A 240 19.99 -48.68 -11.50
CA ALA A 240 19.05 -47.68 -12.02
C ALA A 240 17.80 -47.46 -11.11
N ARG A 241 17.84 -47.92 -9.86
CA ARG A 241 16.74 -47.98 -8.88
C ARG A 241 17.10 -47.40 -7.53
N ASN A 242 17.90 -46.34 -7.46
CA ASN A 242 17.88 -45.53 -6.24
C ASN A 242 16.59 -44.69 -6.29
N PRO A 243 15.60 -44.95 -5.41
CA PRO A 243 14.39 -44.13 -5.38
C PRO A 243 14.77 -42.67 -5.13
N PRO A 244 14.01 -41.70 -5.68
CA PRO A 244 14.22 -40.30 -5.36
C PRO A 244 14.24 -40.10 -3.85
N SER A 245 15.13 -39.23 -3.37
CA SER A 245 15.24 -38.98 -1.94
C SER A 245 13.90 -38.48 -1.40
N VAL A 246 13.56 -38.86 -0.17
CA VAL A 246 12.29 -38.42 0.47
C VAL A 246 12.16 -36.89 0.46
N SER A 247 13.29 -36.19 0.61
CA SER A 247 13.36 -34.73 0.52
C SER A 247 12.99 -34.20 -0.87
N ASP A 248 13.39 -34.85 -1.96
CA ASP A 248 13.05 -34.41 -3.32
C ASP A 248 11.54 -34.54 -3.58
N ILE A 249 10.93 -35.65 -3.14
CA ILE A 249 9.48 -35.87 -3.24
C ILE A 249 8.72 -34.81 -2.43
N LEU A 250 9.14 -34.52 -1.19
CA LEU A 250 8.51 -33.50 -0.35
C LEU A 250 8.57 -32.11 -1.00
N VAL A 251 9.72 -31.76 -1.58
CA VAL A 251 9.91 -30.49 -2.27
C VAL A 251 9.02 -30.40 -3.52
N GLU A 252 8.85 -31.47 -4.29
CA GLU A 252 7.91 -31.51 -5.41
C GLU A 252 6.46 -31.30 -4.98
N ILE A 253 6.03 -31.98 -3.90
CA ILE A 253 4.69 -31.80 -3.34
C ILE A 253 4.47 -30.34 -2.91
N LEU A 254 5.46 -29.72 -2.25
CA LEU A 254 5.37 -28.31 -1.85
C LEU A 254 5.16 -27.37 -3.05
N PHE A 255 5.84 -27.60 -4.18
CA PHE A 255 5.65 -26.77 -5.37
C PHE A 255 4.30 -27.00 -6.06
N ILE A 256 3.76 -28.22 -6.02
CA ILE A 256 2.41 -28.50 -6.52
C ILE A 256 1.38 -27.76 -5.66
N ILE A 257 1.52 -27.81 -4.33
CA ILE A 257 0.66 -27.04 -3.41
C ILE A 257 0.79 -25.53 -3.69
N ASP A 258 2.00 -25.02 -3.93
CA ASP A 258 2.22 -23.60 -4.25
C ASP A 258 1.43 -23.14 -5.48
N ILE A 259 1.40 -23.93 -6.55
CA ILE A 259 0.59 -23.63 -7.75
C ILE A 259 -0.89 -23.53 -7.37
N VAL A 260 -1.41 -24.48 -6.59
CA VAL A 260 -2.81 -24.46 -6.12
C VAL A 260 -3.12 -23.23 -5.27
N LEU A 261 -2.20 -22.84 -4.38
CA LEU A 261 -2.37 -21.64 -3.55
C LEU A 261 -2.28 -20.35 -4.37
N ASN A 262 -1.47 -20.30 -5.42
CA ASN A 262 -1.35 -19.12 -6.29
C ASN A 262 -2.63 -18.85 -7.08
N PHE A 263 -3.39 -19.88 -7.50
CA PHE A 263 -4.73 -19.72 -8.07
C PHE A 263 -5.76 -19.09 -7.13
N ARG A 264 -5.47 -19.08 -5.82
CA ARG A 264 -6.34 -18.52 -4.78
C ARG A 264 -5.73 -17.31 -4.09
N THR A 265 -4.59 -16.82 -4.53
CA THR A 265 -3.93 -15.66 -3.92
C THR A 265 -4.34 -14.38 -4.64
N THR A 266 -4.76 -13.36 -3.89
CA THR A 266 -5.09 -12.02 -4.44
C THR A 266 -3.89 -11.40 -5.14
N TYR A 267 -4.12 -10.52 -6.12
CA TYR A 267 -3.05 -9.70 -6.70
C TYR A 267 -3.47 -8.21 -6.73
N VAL A 268 -2.50 -7.33 -6.96
CA VAL A 268 -2.73 -5.89 -7.10
C VAL A 268 -2.80 -5.56 -8.59
N SER A 269 -3.91 -4.95 -9.01
CA SER A 269 -4.12 -4.49 -10.39
C SER A 269 -3.18 -3.32 -10.74
N THR A 270 -3.05 -3.01 -12.03
CA THR A 270 -2.33 -1.81 -12.51
C THR A 270 -2.92 -0.51 -11.97
N SER A 271 -4.21 -0.51 -11.63
CA SER A 271 -4.91 0.59 -10.94
C SER A 271 -4.60 0.70 -9.44
N GLY A 272 -3.80 -0.21 -8.89
CA GLY A 272 -3.46 -0.24 -7.46
C GLY A 272 -4.54 -0.85 -6.55
N GLN A 273 -5.65 -1.34 -7.09
CA GLN A 273 -6.69 -2.02 -6.31
C GLN A 273 -6.38 -3.51 -6.13
N VAL A 274 -6.80 -4.07 -4.98
CA VAL A 274 -6.68 -5.51 -4.70
C VAL A 274 -7.85 -6.25 -5.32
N VAL A 275 -7.56 -7.23 -6.17
CA VAL A 275 -8.58 -8.06 -6.84
C VAL A 275 -8.85 -9.31 -6.01
N TYR A 276 -10.13 -9.52 -5.65
CA TYR A 276 -10.61 -10.65 -4.84
C TYR A 276 -11.40 -11.71 -5.65
N ASP A 277 -11.79 -11.40 -6.89
CA ASP A 277 -12.58 -12.30 -7.72
C ASP A 277 -11.74 -13.53 -8.16
N PRO A 278 -12.15 -14.77 -7.83
CA PRO A 278 -11.39 -15.96 -8.16
C PRO A 278 -11.23 -16.20 -9.67
N ARG A 279 -12.19 -15.78 -10.51
CA ARG A 279 -12.08 -15.95 -11.96
C ARG A 279 -11.00 -15.03 -12.53
N SER A 280 -11.01 -13.78 -12.12
CA SER A 280 -10.00 -12.79 -12.50
C SER A 280 -8.60 -13.20 -12.03
N ILE A 281 -8.47 -13.71 -10.79
CA ILE A 281 -7.19 -14.25 -10.27
C ILE A 281 -6.70 -15.42 -11.13
N CYS A 282 -7.58 -16.36 -11.47
CA CYS A 282 -7.24 -17.53 -12.27
C CYS A 282 -6.75 -17.15 -13.68
N ILE A 283 -7.47 -16.26 -14.37
CA ILE A 283 -7.11 -15.78 -15.73
C ILE A 283 -5.76 -15.05 -15.69
N HIS A 284 -5.56 -14.19 -14.69
CA HIS A 284 -4.32 -13.44 -14.53
C HIS A 284 -3.12 -14.38 -14.28
N TYR A 285 -3.27 -15.37 -13.40
CA TYR A 285 -2.20 -16.34 -13.13
C TYR A 285 -1.92 -17.28 -14.32
N ALA A 286 -2.98 -17.75 -14.99
CA ALA A 286 -2.88 -18.62 -16.16
C ALA A 286 -2.14 -17.96 -17.34
N THR A 287 -2.33 -16.65 -17.51
CA THR A 287 -1.69 -15.88 -18.60
C THR A 287 -0.26 -15.46 -18.28
N SER A 288 0.09 -15.32 -17.00
CA SER A 288 1.38 -14.77 -16.57
C SER A 288 2.43 -15.84 -16.25
N TRP A 289 2.23 -16.60 -15.17
CA TRP A 289 3.28 -17.40 -14.56
C TRP A 289 3.00 -18.91 -14.53
N LEU A 290 1.76 -19.33 -14.77
CA LEU A 290 1.37 -20.75 -14.72
C LEU A 290 2.25 -21.62 -15.64
N PHE A 291 2.56 -21.17 -16.84
CA PHE A 291 3.36 -21.94 -17.80
C PHE A 291 4.77 -22.26 -17.24
N VAL A 292 5.45 -21.26 -16.69
CA VAL A 292 6.78 -21.42 -16.10
C VAL A 292 6.70 -22.30 -14.85
N ASP A 293 5.69 -22.08 -14.02
CA ASP A 293 5.49 -22.80 -12.77
C ASP A 293 5.17 -24.29 -13.00
N LEU A 294 4.36 -24.60 -14.01
CA LEU A 294 3.98 -25.97 -14.38
C LEU A 294 5.18 -26.76 -14.92
N ILE A 295 5.95 -26.17 -15.84
CA ILE A 295 7.16 -26.80 -16.39
C ILE A 295 8.18 -27.07 -15.27
N ALA A 296 8.34 -26.10 -14.37
CA ALA A 296 9.24 -26.22 -13.23
C ALA A 296 8.80 -27.26 -12.20
N ALA A 297 7.50 -27.62 -12.14
CA ALA A 297 6.94 -28.58 -11.18
C ALA A 297 6.82 -30.02 -11.71
N LEU A 298 7.23 -30.30 -12.95
CA LEU A 298 7.12 -31.64 -13.54
C LEU A 298 7.95 -32.69 -12.77
N PRO A 299 7.33 -33.79 -12.29
CA PRO A 299 8.02 -34.83 -11.55
C PRO A 299 8.67 -35.84 -12.51
N PHE A 300 9.77 -35.43 -13.16
CA PHE A 300 10.50 -36.29 -14.10
C PHE A 300 11.08 -37.55 -13.44
N ASP A 301 11.24 -37.55 -12.11
CA ASP A 301 11.69 -38.71 -11.34
C ASP A 301 10.66 -39.86 -11.36
N LEU A 302 9.37 -39.57 -11.57
CA LEU A 302 8.34 -40.60 -11.69
C LEU A 302 8.47 -41.41 -12.99
N LEU A 303 9.06 -40.84 -14.05
CA LEU A 303 9.30 -41.55 -15.31
C LEU A 303 10.32 -42.70 -15.16
N TYR A 304 11.24 -42.61 -14.19
CA TYR A 304 12.16 -43.69 -13.85
C TYR A 304 11.43 -44.90 -13.27
N ALA A 305 10.32 -44.69 -12.54
CA ALA A 305 9.50 -45.78 -12.00
C ALA A 305 8.74 -46.55 -13.11
N PHE A 306 8.51 -45.93 -14.26
CA PHE A 306 7.81 -46.53 -15.41
C PHE A 306 8.73 -47.28 -16.40
N ASN A 307 10.00 -47.51 -16.04
CA ASN A 307 10.94 -48.37 -16.78
C ASN A 307 11.17 -47.99 -18.26
N ILE A 308 11.06 -46.69 -18.59
CA ILE A 308 11.44 -46.15 -19.91
C ILE A 308 12.97 -46.08 -19.96
N SER A 309 13.62 -46.56 -21.02
CA SER A 309 15.09 -46.54 -21.14
C SER A 309 15.63 -45.12 -21.05
N VAL A 310 16.33 -44.82 -19.96
CA VAL A 310 16.71 -43.45 -19.60
C VAL A 310 18.09 -43.12 -20.16
N ASN A 311 18.13 -42.36 -21.25
CA ASN A 311 19.38 -41.79 -21.78
C ASN A 311 19.84 -40.59 -20.92
N PHE A 312 21.11 -40.20 -21.07
CA PHE A 312 21.72 -38.98 -20.48
C PHE A 312 20.83 -37.72 -20.61
N GLY A 313 20.05 -37.62 -21.69
CA GLY A 313 19.09 -36.53 -21.91
C GLY A 313 18.05 -36.37 -20.79
N VAL A 314 17.62 -37.44 -20.11
CA VAL A 314 16.63 -37.34 -19.02
C VAL A 314 17.26 -36.80 -17.73
N HIS A 315 18.55 -37.05 -17.49
CA HIS A 315 19.28 -36.40 -16.40
C HIS A 315 19.42 -34.89 -16.66
N LEU A 316 19.62 -34.50 -17.92
CA LEU A 316 19.64 -33.08 -18.31
C LEU A 316 18.27 -32.42 -18.18
N LEU A 317 17.15 -33.13 -18.40
CA LEU A 317 15.80 -32.60 -18.17
C LEU A 317 15.56 -32.19 -16.72
N LYS A 318 16.28 -32.76 -15.74
CA LYS A 318 16.20 -32.31 -14.33
C LYS A 318 16.63 -30.85 -14.16
N THR A 319 17.49 -30.32 -15.03
CA THR A 319 17.93 -28.91 -14.99
C THR A 319 16.79 -27.92 -15.25
N VAL A 320 15.68 -28.36 -15.86
CA VAL A 320 14.45 -27.56 -16.01
C VAL A 320 13.92 -27.11 -14.65
N ARG A 321 14.21 -27.85 -13.56
CA ARG A 321 13.87 -27.46 -12.18
C ARG A 321 14.57 -26.16 -11.74
N LEU A 322 15.64 -25.73 -12.39
CA LEU A 322 16.30 -24.44 -12.11
C LEU A 322 15.45 -23.24 -12.51
N LEU A 323 14.44 -23.41 -13.41
CA LEU A 323 13.47 -22.37 -13.72
C LEU A 323 12.69 -21.89 -12.48
N ARG A 324 12.66 -22.68 -11.39
CA ARG A 324 12.09 -22.27 -10.10
C ARG A 324 12.75 -21.02 -9.52
N LEU A 325 13.99 -20.72 -9.89
CA LEU A 325 14.68 -19.50 -9.46
C LEU A 325 14.07 -18.22 -10.04
N LEU A 326 13.34 -18.29 -11.16
CA LEU A 326 12.60 -17.13 -11.69
C LEU A 326 11.53 -16.64 -10.70
N ARG A 327 11.07 -17.50 -9.77
CA ARG A 327 10.14 -17.11 -8.69
C ARG A 327 10.77 -16.11 -7.72
N LEU A 328 12.11 -16.06 -7.62
CA LEU A 328 12.80 -15.03 -6.85
C LEU A 328 12.50 -13.64 -7.39
N LEU A 329 12.43 -13.49 -8.72
CA LEU A 329 12.16 -12.22 -9.38
C LEU A 329 10.81 -11.64 -8.98
N GLN A 330 9.79 -12.49 -8.85
CA GLN A 330 8.44 -12.07 -8.39
C GLN A 330 8.44 -11.53 -6.95
N LYS A 331 9.42 -11.93 -6.14
CA LYS A 331 9.49 -11.60 -4.71
C LYS A 331 10.56 -10.54 -4.38
N LEU A 332 11.37 -10.14 -5.37
CA LEU A 332 12.45 -9.16 -5.18
C LEU A 332 11.94 -7.83 -4.63
N ASP A 333 10.77 -7.34 -5.07
CA ASP A 333 10.21 -6.08 -4.58
C ASP A 333 9.83 -6.10 -3.10
N ARG A 334 9.48 -7.28 -2.57
CA ARG A 334 9.22 -7.47 -1.14
C ARG A 334 10.52 -7.51 -0.35
N TYR A 335 11.52 -8.22 -0.86
CA TYR A 335 12.80 -8.41 -0.18
C TYR A 335 13.70 -7.17 -0.25
N SER A 336 13.59 -6.36 -1.31
CA SER A 336 14.39 -5.15 -1.53
C SER A 336 14.18 -4.05 -0.47
N GLN A 337 13.11 -4.15 0.32
CA GLN A 337 12.83 -3.23 1.43
C GLN A 337 13.87 -3.30 2.54
N TYR A 338 14.34 -4.52 2.84
CA TYR A 338 15.23 -4.78 3.96
C TYR A 338 16.65 -4.99 3.43
N SER A 339 17.50 -3.97 3.62
CA SER A 339 18.89 -3.99 3.14
C SER A 339 19.69 -5.22 3.61
N ALA A 340 19.44 -5.72 4.82
CA ALA A 340 20.08 -6.94 5.33
C ALA A 340 19.63 -8.21 4.56
N VAL A 341 18.36 -8.28 4.16
CA VAL A 341 17.82 -9.39 3.35
C VAL A 341 18.40 -9.36 1.94
N VAL A 342 18.54 -8.17 1.35
CA VAL A 342 19.20 -8.01 0.03
C VAL A 342 20.64 -8.49 0.08
N LEU A 343 21.40 -8.11 1.11
CA LEU A 343 22.80 -8.54 1.26
C LEU A 343 22.91 -10.06 1.43
N THR A 344 22.07 -10.66 2.28
CA THR A 344 22.06 -12.12 2.48
C THR A 344 21.65 -12.87 1.22
N LEU A 345 20.63 -12.39 0.49
CA LEU A 345 20.25 -12.95 -0.80
C LEU A 345 21.41 -12.87 -1.79
N LEU A 346 22.07 -11.72 -1.89
CA LEU A 346 23.21 -11.53 -2.79
C LEU A 346 24.38 -12.46 -2.46
N MET A 347 24.76 -12.58 -1.18
CA MET A 347 25.78 -13.53 -0.74
C MET A 347 25.38 -14.99 -1.02
N SER A 348 24.10 -15.33 -0.85
CA SER A 348 23.60 -16.66 -1.20
C SER A 348 23.67 -16.94 -2.71
N THR A 349 23.37 -15.94 -3.56
CA THR A 349 23.51 -16.08 -5.02
C THR A 349 24.97 -16.21 -5.46
N PHE A 350 25.89 -15.53 -4.79
CA PHE A 350 27.33 -15.69 -5.02
C PHE A 350 27.80 -17.12 -4.68
N ALA A 351 27.36 -17.66 -3.54
CA ALA A 351 27.65 -19.04 -3.16
C ALA A 351 27.03 -20.07 -4.13
N LEU A 352 25.80 -19.85 -4.59
CA LEU A 352 25.15 -20.70 -5.61
C LEU A 352 25.92 -20.67 -6.93
N LEU A 353 26.33 -19.50 -7.39
CA LEU A 353 27.12 -19.37 -8.60
C LEU A 353 28.44 -20.15 -8.47
N ALA A 354 29.14 -20.01 -7.34
CA ALA A 354 30.36 -20.78 -7.07
C ALA A 354 30.11 -22.29 -7.11
N HIS A 355 29.01 -22.75 -6.53
CA HIS A 355 28.59 -24.14 -6.59
C HIS A 355 28.30 -24.61 -8.03
N TRP A 356 27.61 -23.80 -8.85
CA TRP A 356 27.32 -24.15 -10.25
C TRP A 356 28.58 -24.20 -11.09
N MET A 357 29.46 -23.21 -10.95
CA MET A 357 30.74 -23.20 -11.66
C MET A 357 31.61 -24.40 -11.23
N ALA A 358 31.54 -24.81 -9.95
CA ALA A 358 32.21 -26.02 -9.48
C ALA A 358 31.64 -27.31 -10.11
N CYS A 359 30.31 -27.42 -10.23
CA CYS A 359 29.66 -28.57 -10.87
C CYS A 359 30.04 -28.65 -12.36
N VAL A 360 30.02 -27.52 -13.08
CA VAL A 360 30.43 -27.47 -14.49
C VAL A 360 31.92 -27.77 -14.64
N TRP A 361 32.78 -27.26 -13.75
CA TRP A 361 34.21 -27.56 -13.73
C TRP A 361 34.50 -29.06 -13.58
N TYR A 362 33.76 -29.73 -12.69
CA TYR A 362 33.84 -31.18 -12.55
C TYR A 362 33.34 -31.91 -13.80
N PHE A 363 32.21 -31.48 -14.37
CA PHE A 363 31.66 -32.07 -15.57
C PHE A 363 32.63 -31.97 -16.77
N ILE A 364 33.32 -30.83 -16.95
CA ILE A 364 34.35 -30.66 -17.99
C ILE A 364 35.49 -31.66 -17.77
N GLY A 365 36.06 -31.70 -16.55
CA GLY A 365 37.16 -32.60 -16.24
C GLY A 365 36.83 -34.08 -16.46
N ARG A 366 35.59 -34.49 -16.17
CA ARG A 366 35.11 -35.86 -16.44
C ARG A 366 34.85 -36.13 -17.92
N SER A 367 34.26 -35.19 -18.65
CA SER A 367 33.99 -35.33 -20.09
C SER A 367 35.29 -35.45 -20.90
N GLU A 368 36.36 -34.78 -20.47
CA GLU A 368 37.69 -34.91 -21.09
C GLU A 368 38.36 -36.25 -20.78
N ILE A 369 38.07 -36.86 -19.62
CA ILE A 369 38.51 -38.22 -19.30
C ILE A 369 37.81 -39.25 -20.20
N GLU A 370 36.50 -39.12 -20.41
CA GLU A 370 35.71 -40.06 -21.22
C GLU A 370 36.02 -39.97 -22.73
N SER A 371 36.37 -38.79 -23.24
CA SER A 371 36.56 -38.55 -24.68
C SER A 371 37.97 -38.89 -25.21
N ASN A 372 39.00 -38.85 -24.36
CA ASN A 372 40.38 -39.07 -24.79
C ASN A 372 40.76 -40.56 -24.82
N SER A 373 40.80 -41.12 -26.04
CA SER A 373 41.36 -42.45 -26.30
C SER A 373 42.89 -42.47 -26.11
N SER A 374 43.32 -43.13 -25.03
CA SER A 374 44.65 -43.73 -24.77
C SER A 374 45.96 -42.95 -24.97
N THR A 375 45.99 -41.67 -25.41
CA THR A 375 47.27 -41.03 -25.83
C THR A 375 47.61 -39.70 -25.13
N SER A 376 46.67 -39.05 -24.42
CA SER A 376 46.87 -37.74 -23.75
C SER A 376 46.30 -37.68 -22.31
N TRP A 377 46.58 -38.71 -21.50
CA TRP A 377 45.94 -38.91 -20.18
C TRP A 377 46.45 -38.00 -19.06
N ASP A 378 47.51 -37.20 -19.28
CA ASP A 378 48.26 -36.59 -18.16
C ASP A 378 48.04 -35.08 -17.95
N ILE A 379 47.16 -34.41 -18.71
CA ILE A 379 47.15 -32.93 -18.76
C ILE A 379 45.99 -32.29 -17.98
N GLY A 380 44.81 -32.93 -17.93
CA GLY A 380 43.60 -32.35 -17.33
C GLY A 380 43.69 -32.15 -15.80
N TRP A 381 42.92 -31.18 -15.28
CA TRP A 381 43.00 -30.78 -13.86
C TRP A 381 42.65 -31.93 -12.89
N LEU A 382 41.72 -32.80 -13.28
CA LEU A 382 41.24 -33.91 -12.45
C LEU A 382 42.28 -35.04 -12.36
N HIS A 383 43.09 -35.23 -13.39
CA HIS A 383 44.24 -36.15 -13.37
C HIS A 383 45.37 -35.61 -12.48
N GLU A 384 45.68 -34.32 -12.60
CA GLU A 384 46.69 -33.67 -11.75
C GLU A 384 46.27 -33.72 -10.26
N LEU A 385 44.97 -33.56 -9.97
CA LEU A 385 44.44 -33.76 -8.62
C LEU A 385 44.65 -35.20 -8.12
N ALA A 386 44.29 -36.18 -8.95
CA ALA A 386 44.43 -37.60 -8.62
C ALA A 386 45.90 -37.97 -8.31
N LYS A 387 46.84 -37.42 -9.09
CA LYS A 387 48.28 -37.56 -8.89
C LYS A 387 48.75 -36.96 -7.56
N ARG A 388 48.30 -35.74 -7.24
CA ARG A 388 48.67 -35.06 -5.98
C ARG A 388 48.13 -35.74 -4.73
N LEU A 389 46.96 -36.37 -4.83
CA LEU A 389 46.33 -37.12 -3.73
C LEU A 389 46.85 -38.56 -3.60
N GLY A 390 47.67 -39.04 -4.55
CA GLY A 390 48.18 -40.42 -4.55
C GLY A 390 47.13 -41.46 -4.94
N THR A 391 46.03 -41.07 -5.59
CA THR A 391 44.94 -41.95 -6.04
C THR A 391 44.76 -41.84 -7.57
N PRO A 392 45.74 -42.28 -8.38
CA PRO A 392 45.66 -42.16 -9.84
C PRO A 392 44.58 -43.08 -10.45
N TYR A 393 44.08 -42.71 -11.63
CA TYR A 393 43.18 -43.54 -12.43
C TYR A 393 43.95 -44.74 -13.03
N LEU A 394 43.40 -45.96 -12.93
CA LEU A 394 43.99 -47.16 -13.55
C LEU A 394 43.50 -47.33 -15.00
N LEU A 395 44.18 -48.20 -15.77
CA LEU A 395 43.99 -48.50 -17.21
C LEU A 395 42.55 -48.85 -17.67
N SER A 396 41.57 -48.93 -16.77
CA SER A 396 40.15 -49.22 -17.06
C SER A 396 39.19 -48.18 -16.47
N LEU A 397 39.62 -46.92 -16.29
CA LEU A 397 38.84 -45.86 -15.62
C LEU A 397 38.43 -46.19 -14.17
N SER A 398 39.00 -47.26 -13.61
CA SER A 398 38.76 -47.69 -12.23
C SER A 398 39.77 -47.01 -11.30
N GLY A 399 39.28 -46.38 -10.23
CA GLY A 399 40.08 -45.55 -9.33
C GLY A 399 39.91 -44.05 -9.57
N GLY A 400 40.62 -43.23 -8.79
CA GLY A 400 40.50 -41.77 -8.81
C GLY A 400 40.22 -41.17 -7.42
N PRO A 401 40.22 -39.83 -7.30
CA PRO A 401 39.90 -39.14 -6.06
C PRO A 401 38.43 -39.34 -5.68
N SER A 402 38.16 -39.43 -4.37
CA SER A 402 36.78 -39.55 -3.87
C SER A 402 35.88 -38.38 -4.34
N VAL A 403 34.59 -38.66 -4.57
CA VAL A 403 33.61 -37.63 -4.98
C VAL A 403 33.59 -36.43 -4.05
N ARG A 404 33.72 -36.67 -2.73
CA ARG A 404 33.86 -35.60 -1.74
C ARG A 404 35.09 -34.73 -2.01
N SER A 405 36.25 -35.34 -2.27
CA SER A 405 37.48 -34.60 -2.56
C SER A 405 37.35 -33.82 -3.86
N SER A 406 36.84 -34.45 -4.92
CA SER A 406 36.65 -33.79 -6.21
C SER A 406 35.71 -32.60 -6.11
N TYR A 407 34.56 -32.74 -5.43
CA TYR A 407 33.62 -31.64 -5.22
C TYR A 407 34.25 -30.48 -4.43
N VAL A 408 34.93 -30.77 -3.32
CA VAL A 408 35.58 -29.74 -2.49
C VAL A 408 36.67 -29.03 -3.28
N THR A 409 37.47 -29.75 -4.07
CA THR A 409 38.52 -29.16 -4.91
C THR A 409 37.93 -28.33 -6.05
N SER A 410 36.85 -28.77 -6.70
CA SER A 410 36.15 -27.98 -7.71
C SER A 410 35.54 -26.71 -7.14
N LEU A 411 34.95 -26.79 -5.94
CA LEU A 411 34.39 -25.62 -5.25
C LEU A 411 35.49 -24.65 -4.81
N TYR A 412 36.61 -25.16 -4.34
CA TYR A 412 37.80 -24.37 -4.02
C TYR A 412 38.31 -23.60 -5.25
N PHE A 413 38.41 -24.27 -6.41
CA PHE A 413 38.78 -23.62 -7.66
C PHE A 413 37.78 -22.51 -8.04
N ALA A 414 36.48 -22.82 -8.06
CA ALA A 414 35.44 -21.87 -8.41
C ALA A 414 35.43 -20.64 -7.47
N LEU A 415 35.53 -20.85 -6.16
CA LEU A 415 35.62 -19.76 -5.19
C LEU A 415 36.90 -18.94 -5.39
N SER A 416 38.06 -19.58 -5.54
CA SER A 416 39.32 -18.86 -5.72
C SER A 416 39.36 -18.01 -6.99
N SER A 417 38.68 -18.45 -8.06
CA SER A 417 38.52 -17.73 -9.31
C SER A 417 37.50 -16.59 -9.19
N LEU A 418 36.33 -16.85 -8.58
CA LEU A 418 35.28 -15.84 -8.39
C LEU A 418 35.67 -14.73 -7.42
N THR A 419 36.49 -15.04 -6.40
CA THR A 419 37.02 -14.05 -5.46
C THR A 419 38.31 -13.39 -5.95
N SER A 420 38.75 -13.66 -7.19
CA SER A 420 40.00 -13.12 -7.77
C SER A 420 41.29 -13.43 -7.00
N VAL A 421 41.29 -14.47 -6.16
CA VAL A 421 42.47 -14.84 -5.35
C VAL A 421 43.46 -15.69 -6.16
N GLY A 422 42.95 -16.69 -6.90
CA GLY A 422 43.74 -17.45 -7.87
C GLY A 422 44.99 -18.14 -7.30
N PHE A 423 44.85 -18.95 -6.25
CA PHE A 423 45.98 -19.62 -5.57
C PHE A 423 46.87 -20.51 -6.47
N GLY A 424 46.40 -20.95 -7.64
CA GLY A 424 47.19 -21.73 -8.61
C GLY A 424 47.37 -23.21 -8.27
N ASN A 425 46.86 -23.69 -7.13
CA ASN A 425 46.91 -25.11 -6.77
C ASN A 425 46.09 -26.00 -7.70
N VAL A 426 44.99 -25.46 -8.25
CA VAL A 426 44.18 -26.09 -9.30
C VAL A 426 44.13 -25.09 -10.44
N SER A 427 44.54 -25.50 -11.63
CA SER A 427 44.66 -24.63 -12.79
C SER A 427 44.10 -25.30 -14.04
N ALA A 428 43.63 -24.47 -14.96
CA ALA A 428 43.24 -24.91 -16.29
C ALA A 428 44.47 -25.17 -17.17
N ASN A 429 44.56 -26.39 -17.68
CA ASN A 429 45.65 -26.84 -18.53
C ASN A 429 45.17 -27.04 -19.98
N THR A 430 43.96 -27.57 -20.17
CA THR A 430 43.35 -27.77 -21.51
C THR A 430 42.67 -26.51 -22.04
N ASP A 431 42.42 -26.45 -23.34
CA ASP A 431 41.79 -25.28 -23.95
C ASP A 431 40.33 -25.09 -23.48
N SER A 432 39.60 -26.19 -23.25
CA SER A 432 38.24 -26.14 -22.73
C SER A 432 38.21 -25.60 -21.29
N GLU A 433 39.12 -26.09 -20.44
CA GLU A 433 39.32 -25.63 -19.06
C GLU A 433 39.70 -24.14 -19.02
N LYS A 434 40.57 -23.69 -19.94
CA LYS A 434 41.00 -22.28 -20.02
C LYS A 434 39.86 -21.36 -20.45
N ILE A 435 39.09 -21.74 -21.47
CA ILE A 435 37.91 -20.96 -21.91
C ILE A 435 36.92 -20.83 -20.77
N PHE A 436 36.61 -21.93 -20.07
CA PHE A 436 35.73 -21.92 -18.91
C PHE A 436 36.26 -21.03 -17.78
N SER A 437 37.57 -21.09 -17.52
CA SER A 437 38.21 -20.23 -16.51
C SER A 437 38.12 -18.76 -16.86
N ILE A 438 38.32 -18.38 -18.14
CA ILE A 438 38.13 -17.00 -18.63
C ILE A 438 36.70 -16.53 -18.39
N CYS A 439 35.70 -17.34 -18.75
CA CYS A 439 34.30 -17.03 -18.48
C CYS A 439 34.02 -16.87 -16.97
N THR A 440 34.56 -17.78 -16.15
CA THR A 440 34.41 -17.73 -14.68
C THR A 440 35.00 -16.47 -14.08
N MET A 441 36.19 -16.07 -14.51
CA MET A 441 36.85 -14.83 -14.06
C MET A 441 36.04 -13.59 -14.44
N LEU A 442 35.48 -13.53 -15.65
CA LEU A 442 34.66 -12.40 -16.09
C LEU A 442 33.36 -12.27 -15.27
N ILE A 443 32.66 -13.39 -15.04
CA ILE A 443 31.45 -13.43 -14.22
C ILE A 443 31.79 -13.08 -12.76
N GLY A 444 32.92 -13.60 -12.25
CA GLY A 444 33.44 -13.28 -10.91
C GLY A 444 33.70 -11.80 -10.71
N ALA A 445 34.40 -11.17 -11.65
CA ALA A 445 34.67 -9.73 -11.61
C ALA A 445 33.38 -8.89 -11.55
N LEU A 446 32.38 -9.21 -12.38
CA LEU A 446 31.08 -8.54 -12.37
C LEU A 446 30.33 -8.75 -11.04
N MET A 447 30.27 -9.99 -10.55
CA MET A 447 29.60 -10.30 -9.27
C MET A 447 30.27 -9.60 -8.09
N HIS A 448 31.61 -9.59 -8.06
CA HIS A 448 32.37 -8.90 -7.02
C HIS A 448 32.06 -7.39 -7.01
N ALA A 449 31.98 -6.76 -8.19
CA ALA A 449 31.58 -5.36 -8.32
C ALA A 449 30.16 -5.10 -7.79
N VAL A 450 29.20 -5.98 -8.09
CA VAL A 450 27.81 -5.87 -7.60
C VAL A 450 27.74 -6.03 -6.07
N VAL A 451 28.47 -7.00 -5.50
CA VAL A 451 28.53 -7.22 -4.05
C VAL A 451 29.11 -5.99 -3.33
N PHE A 452 30.26 -5.52 -3.76
CA PHE A 452 30.89 -4.34 -3.16
C PHE A 452 30.08 -3.06 -3.35
N GLY A 453 29.43 -2.88 -4.51
CA GLY A 453 28.53 -1.76 -4.76
C GLY A 453 27.34 -1.74 -3.78
N ASN A 454 26.70 -2.89 -3.57
CA ASN A 454 25.60 -3.01 -2.61
C ASN A 454 26.05 -2.80 -1.16
N VAL A 455 27.17 -3.40 -0.75
CA VAL A 455 27.72 -3.20 0.60
C VAL A 455 28.01 -1.72 0.84
N THR A 456 28.61 -1.03 -0.13
CA THR A 456 28.88 0.41 -0.04
C THR A 456 27.59 1.23 0.09
N ALA A 457 26.57 0.93 -0.72
CA ALA A 457 25.27 1.60 -0.64
C ALA A 457 24.56 1.37 0.71
N ILE A 458 24.67 0.16 1.28
CA ILE A 458 24.12 -0.16 2.60
C ILE A 458 24.84 0.64 3.70
N ILE A 459 26.17 0.69 3.65
CA ILE A 459 26.97 1.47 4.60
C ILE A 459 26.57 2.96 4.52
N GLN A 460 26.48 3.52 3.30
CA GLN A 460 26.04 4.90 3.10
C GLN A 460 24.64 5.14 3.67
N ARG A 461 23.69 4.22 3.45
CA ARG A 461 22.33 4.31 4.01
C ARG A 461 22.33 4.24 5.53
N MET A 462 23.09 3.33 6.13
CA MET A 462 23.20 3.16 7.59
C MET A 462 23.77 4.40 8.27
N TYR A 463 24.78 5.03 7.65
CA TYR A 463 25.41 6.23 8.20
C TYR A 463 24.73 7.53 7.78
N SER A 464 23.70 7.52 6.92
CA SER A 464 23.05 8.74 6.40
C SER A 464 22.59 9.72 7.49
N ARG A 465 21.95 9.23 8.56
CA ARG A 465 21.46 10.08 9.67
C ARG A 465 22.61 10.66 10.50
N ARG A 466 23.61 9.85 10.82
CA ARG A 466 24.81 10.27 11.55
C ARG A 466 25.63 11.26 10.72
N TYR A 467 25.73 11.01 9.42
CA TYR A 467 26.36 11.91 8.46
C TYR A 467 25.65 13.27 8.45
N LEU A 468 24.31 13.31 8.36
CA LEU A 468 23.54 14.55 8.41
C LEU A 468 23.79 15.34 9.71
N TYR A 469 23.79 14.68 10.87
CA TYR A 469 24.12 15.31 12.15
C TYR A 469 25.52 15.95 12.12
N HIS A 470 26.53 15.21 11.66
CA HIS A 470 27.90 15.72 11.60
C HIS A 470 28.06 16.87 10.61
N THR A 471 27.41 16.81 9.44
CA THR A 471 27.42 17.89 8.45
C THR A 471 26.79 19.16 9.04
N ARG A 472 25.58 19.07 9.62
CA ARG A 472 24.92 20.22 10.26
C ARG A 472 25.73 20.79 11.44
N THR A 473 26.32 19.92 12.25
CA THR A 473 27.22 20.35 13.35
C THR A 473 28.45 21.08 12.82
N LYS A 474 29.02 20.61 11.70
CA LYS A 474 30.15 21.26 11.05
C LYS A 474 29.75 22.63 10.51
N ASP A 475 28.63 22.72 9.80
CA ASP A 475 28.11 23.99 9.28
C ASP A 475 27.90 25.02 10.40
N LEU A 476 27.36 24.58 11.55
CA LEU A 476 27.18 25.41 12.74
C LEU A 476 28.53 25.92 13.30
N LYS A 477 29.53 25.03 13.42
CA LYS A 477 30.88 25.42 13.88
C LYS A 477 31.57 26.38 12.91
N ASP A 478 31.44 26.13 11.61
CA ASP A 478 31.99 27.00 10.57
C ASP A 478 31.32 28.38 10.62
N PHE A 479 29.99 28.45 10.81
CA PHE A 479 29.25 29.69 11.04
C PHE A 479 29.77 30.46 12.26
N ILE A 480 29.91 29.79 13.41
CA ILE A 480 30.44 30.38 14.65
C ILE A 480 31.84 30.96 14.43
N ARG A 481 32.70 30.22 13.71
CA ARG A 481 34.08 30.63 13.42
C ARG A 481 34.14 31.82 12.47
N VAL A 482 33.36 31.82 11.39
CA VAL A 482 33.31 32.91 10.39
C VAL A 482 32.85 34.21 11.04
N HIS A 483 31.80 34.15 11.87
CA HIS A 483 31.24 35.31 12.54
C HIS A 483 31.95 35.70 13.85
N ARG A 484 32.99 34.95 14.26
CA ARG A 484 33.79 35.19 15.49
C ARG A 484 32.91 35.36 16.73
N LEU A 485 31.95 34.46 16.92
CA LEU A 485 31.02 34.55 18.06
C LEU A 485 31.75 34.30 19.39
N PRO A 486 31.34 34.96 20.50
CA PRO A 486 31.92 34.72 21.82
C PRO A 486 31.73 33.26 22.28
N LYS A 487 32.71 32.72 23.02
CA LYS A 487 32.68 31.32 23.52
C LYS A 487 31.40 30.96 24.30
N ALA A 488 30.86 31.91 25.06
CA ALA A 488 29.62 31.70 25.81
C ALA A 488 28.40 31.49 24.88
N LEU A 489 28.35 32.21 23.75
CA LEU A 489 27.27 32.04 22.76
C LEU A 489 27.48 30.78 21.93
N GLU A 490 28.73 30.46 21.57
CA GLU A 490 29.09 29.20 20.91
C GLU A 490 28.60 27.99 21.71
N GLN A 491 28.90 27.93 23.01
CA GLN A 491 28.48 26.82 23.87
C GLN A 491 26.95 26.69 23.89
N ARG A 492 26.23 27.80 24.04
CA ARG A 492 24.76 27.82 24.04
C ARG A 492 24.17 27.35 22.70
N MET A 493 24.70 27.82 21.58
CA MET A 493 24.24 27.40 20.25
C MET A 493 24.44 25.90 20.03
N MET A 494 25.59 25.36 20.49
CA MET A 494 25.90 23.94 20.38
C MET A 494 25.00 23.07 21.26
N GLU A 495 24.77 23.47 22.53
CA GLU A 495 23.88 22.76 23.46
C GLU A 495 22.42 22.77 22.97
N CYS A 496 21.95 23.92 22.48
CA CYS A 496 20.61 24.04 21.89
C CYS A 496 20.45 23.11 20.67
N PHE A 497 21.43 23.10 19.77
CA PHE A 497 21.41 22.21 18.60
C PHE A 497 21.42 20.73 18.99
N GLN A 498 22.31 20.33 19.90
CA GLN A 498 22.41 18.93 20.36
C GLN A 498 21.13 18.46 21.04
N THR A 499 20.55 19.31 21.89
CA THR A 499 19.33 18.95 22.62
C THR A 499 18.14 18.85 21.67
N THR A 500 17.97 19.85 20.79
CA THR A 500 16.92 19.82 19.74
C THR A 500 17.06 18.57 18.85
N TRP A 501 18.30 18.21 18.48
CA TRP A 501 18.55 17.00 17.69
C TRP A 501 18.24 15.72 18.47
N SER A 502 18.52 15.67 19.77
CA SER A 502 18.24 14.50 20.61
C SER A 502 16.74 14.26 20.79
N VAL A 503 15.93 15.33 20.86
CA VAL A 503 14.48 15.26 21.00
C VAL A 503 13.81 14.92 19.66
N ASN A 504 14.18 15.63 18.59
CA ASN A 504 13.50 15.50 17.30
C ASN A 504 14.16 14.50 16.33
N ASN A 505 15.28 13.87 16.72
CA ASN A 505 16.12 13.02 15.85
C ASN A 505 16.53 13.69 14.52
N GLY A 506 16.55 15.02 14.49
CA GLY A 506 16.83 15.82 13.29
C GLY A 506 15.72 15.75 12.22
N ILE A 507 14.47 15.57 12.64
CA ILE A 507 13.29 15.62 11.77
C ILE A 507 12.57 16.95 12.01
N ASP A 508 12.40 17.74 10.95
CA ASP A 508 11.52 18.90 11.00
C ASP A 508 10.07 18.44 10.79
N VAL A 509 9.27 18.54 11.85
CA VAL A 509 7.85 18.18 11.84
C VAL A 509 7.09 19.02 10.82
N SER A 510 7.44 20.30 10.66
CA SER A 510 6.73 21.21 9.75
C SER A 510 6.98 20.85 8.28
N GLU A 511 8.17 20.37 7.94
CA GLU A 511 8.51 19.91 6.60
C GLU A 511 7.85 18.56 6.31
N LEU A 512 7.92 17.61 7.26
CA LEU A 512 7.29 16.29 7.13
C LEU A 512 5.77 16.37 6.93
N LEU A 513 5.12 17.31 7.62
CA LEU A 513 3.68 17.48 7.56
C LEU A 513 3.17 18.10 6.24
N ARG A 514 4.06 18.66 5.40
CA ARG A 514 3.67 19.25 4.09
C ARG A 514 3.27 18.21 3.05
N ASP A 515 3.77 16.98 3.16
CA ASP A 515 3.49 15.91 2.20
C ASP A 515 2.07 15.32 2.37
N PHE A 516 1.40 15.62 3.49
CA PHE A 516 0.07 15.10 3.80
C PHE A 516 -1.05 16.10 3.44
N PRO A 517 -2.25 15.61 3.06
CA PRO A 517 -3.43 16.45 2.86
C PRO A 517 -3.80 17.23 4.13
N ASP A 518 -4.43 18.40 3.95
CA ASP A 518 -4.76 19.32 5.04
C ASP A 518 -5.58 18.67 6.17
N GLU A 519 -6.51 17.76 5.85
CA GLU A 519 -7.31 17.05 6.86
C GLU A 519 -6.45 16.15 7.76
N LEU A 520 -5.59 15.32 7.15
CA LEU A 520 -4.72 14.42 7.90
C LEU A 520 -3.65 15.22 8.66
N ARG A 521 -3.14 16.30 8.06
CA ARG A 521 -2.21 17.21 8.72
C ARG A 521 -2.82 17.81 9.98
N ALA A 522 -4.07 18.28 9.92
CA ALA A 522 -4.77 18.82 11.08
C ALA A 522 -5.03 17.75 12.16
N ASP A 523 -5.42 16.54 11.76
CA ASP A 523 -5.64 15.45 12.73
C ASP A 523 -4.33 15.01 13.42
N ILE A 524 -3.21 14.96 12.70
CA ILE A 524 -1.88 14.71 13.30
C ILE A 524 -1.49 15.86 14.22
N ALA A 525 -1.66 17.12 13.78
CA ALA A 525 -1.31 18.29 14.58
C ALA A 525 -2.14 18.37 15.88
N MET A 526 -3.43 18.03 15.83
CA MET A 526 -4.27 17.92 17.02
C MET A 526 -3.75 16.85 17.99
N HIS A 527 -3.27 15.71 17.48
CA HIS A 527 -2.69 14.66 18.32
C HIS A 527 -1.37 15.08 18.96
N LEU A 528 -0.49 15.75 18.20
CA LEU A 528 0.79 16.24 18.70
C LEU A 528 0.61 17.32 19.78
N ASN A 529 -0.40 18.17 19.62
CA ASN A 529 -0.68 19.29 20.53
C ASN A 529 -1.81 18.98 21.52
N LYS A 530 -2.08 17.69 21.76
CA LYS A 530 -3.20 17.23 22.57
C LYS A 530 -3.16 17.79 23.99
N GLU A 531 -1.99 17.85 24.62
CA GLU A 531 -1.83 18.35 26.00
C GLU A 531 -2.31 19.80 26.15
N LEU A 532 -2.04 20.67 25.17
CA LEU A 532 -2.50 22.06 25.17
C LEU A 532 -3.99 22.17 24.85
N LEU A 533 -4.47 21.39 23.87
CA LEU A 533 -5.86 21.44 23.41
C LEU A 533 -6.86 20.80 24.39
N GLU A 534 -6.39 20.06 25.39
CA GLU A 534 -7.21 19.51 26.49
C GLU A 534 -7.39 20.48 27.67
N LEU A 535 -6.79 21.67 27.63
CA LEU A 535 -7.02 22.69 28.66
C LEU A 535 -8.48 23.16 28.65
N PRO A 536 -9.06 23.54 29.81
CA PRO A 536 -10.44 24.04 29.91
C PRO A 536 -10.75 25.16 28.91
N LEU A 537 -9.78 26.05 28.69
CA LEU A 537 -9.80 27.11 27.69
C LEU A 537 -10.26 26.67 26.28
N PHE A 538 -9.96 25.44 25.87
CA PHE A 538 -10.27 24.92 24.53
C PHE A 538 -11.43 23.92 24.50
N GLU A 539 -12.02 23.58 25.65
CA GLU A 539 -13.12 22.60 25.75
C GLU A 539 -14.37 23.06 24.99
N SER A 540 -14.62 24.37 24.98
CA SER A 540 -15.77 24.97 24.29
C SER A 540 -15.56 25.18 22.78
N ALA A 541 -14.37 24.89 22.25
CA ALA A 541 -14.02 25.09 20.85
C ALA A 541 -14.65 24.01 19.95
N SER A 542 -15.12 24.42 18.77
CA SER A 542 -15.56 23.46 17.76
C SER A 542 -14.37 22.65 17.22
N ARG A 543 -14.62 21.42 16.74
CA ARG A 543 -13.57 20.60 16.13
C ARG A 543 -12.86 21.30 14.95
N GLY A 544 -13.58 22.12 14.19
CA GLY A 544 -13.00 22.95 13.13
C GLY A 544 -12.02 24.00 13.69
N CYS A 545 -12.40 24.65 14.79
CA CYS A 545 -11.55 25.62 15.48
C CYS A 545 -10.28 24.96 16.05
N LEU A 546 -10.41 23.82 16.74
CA LEU A 546 -9.28 23.05 17.27
C LEU A 546 -8.31 22.63 16.17
N ARG A 547 -8.82 22.21 15.01
CA ARG A 547 -8.00 21.91 13.83
C ARG A 547 -7.21 23.12 13.36
N SER A 548 -7.85 24.27 13.18
CA SER A 548 -7.19 25.52 12.79
C SER A 548 -6.13 25.96 13.81
N LEU A 549 -6.43 25.87 15.12
CA LEU A 549 -5.49 26.17 16.20
C LEU A 549 -4.30 25.20 16.21
N SER A 550 -4.55 23.90 16.01
CA SER A 550 -3.50 22.89 16.05
C SER A 550 -2.39 23.10 15.02
N LEU A 551 -2.74 23.68 13.86
CA LEU A 551 -1.80 23.96 12.77
C LEU A 551 -0.91 25.18 13.03
N ILE A 552 -1.33 26.10 13.91
CA ILE A 552 -0.56 27.31 14.25
C ILE A 552 0.28 27.14 15.52
N ILE A 553 0.02 26.10 16.33
CA ILE A 553 0.84 25.77 17.50
C ILE A 553 2.23 25.36 17.03
N LYS A 554 3.24 25.96 17.67
CA LYS A 554 4.64 25.64 17.45
C LYS A 554 5.30 25.26 18.76
N THR A 555 6.37 24.49 18.68
CA THR A 555 7.19 24.12 19.83
C THR A 555 8.41 25.03 19.93
N SER A 556 8.80 25.38 21.15
CA SER A 556 10.04 26.08 21.48
C SER A 556 10.75 25.33 22.60
N PHE A 557 12.07 25.43 22.61
CA PHE A 557 12.92 24.80 23.62
C PHE A 557 13.72 25.87 24.35
N SER A 558 13.87 25.74 25.67
CA SER A 558 14.71 26.64 26.48
C SER A 558 15.61 25.83 27.40
N ALA A 559 16.92 26.08 27.33
CA ALA A 559 17.90 25.44 28.19
C ALA A 559 17.98 26.12 29.58
N PRO A 560 18.46 25.42 30.63
CA PRO A 560 18.67 26.01 31.95
C PRO A 560 19.44 27.32 31.89
N GLY A 561 18.92 28.35 32.55
CA GLY A 561 19.53 29.68 32.58
C GLY A 561 19.14 30.60 31.42
N GLU A 562 18.48 30.09 30.38
CA GLU A 562 18.06 30.90 29.23
C GLU A 562 16.76 31.64 29.49
N PHE A 563 16.70 32.87 28.98
CA PHE A 563 15.49 33.68 29.03
C PHE A 563 14.62 33.36 27.81
N LEU A 564 13.37 33.00 28.07
CA LEU A 564 12.34 32.89 27.03
C LEU A 564 11.91 34.28 26.56
N ILE A 565 11.64 35.18 27.52
CA ILE A 565 11.28 36.59 27.28
C ILE A 565 11.97 37.46 28.33
N ARG A 566 12.41 38.66 27.96
CA ARG A 566 12.93 39.67 28.88
C ARG A 566 11.90 40.77 29.13
N GLN A 567 11.96 41.38 30.31
CA GLN A 567 11.16 42.54 30.69
C GLN A 567 11.33 43.66 29.66
N GLY A 568 10.20 44.18 29.16
CA GLY A 568 10.14 45.21 28.12
C GLY A 568 10.07 44.66 26.69
N ASP A 569 10.28 43.37 26.47
CA ASP A 569 10.12 42.76 25.14
C ASP A 569 8.66 42.80 24.70
N ALA A 570 8.44 42.85 23.38
CA ALA A 570 7.13 42.72 22.76
C ALA A 570 6.63 41.28 22.88
N LEU A 571 5.50 41.06 23.57
CA LEU A 571 4.85 39.77 23.64
C LEU A 571 4.25 39.40 22.28
N GLN A 572 4.72 38.32 21.66
CA GLN A 572 4.28 37.88 20.34
C GLN A 572 3.47 36.58 20.36
N ALA A 573 3.46 35.86 21.48
CA ALA A 573 2.81 34.56 21.61
C ALA A 573 2.34 34.31 23.05
N ILE A 574 1.39 33.40 23.18
CA ILE A 574 1.06 32.74 24.45
C ILE A 574 1.84 31.44 24.51
N TYR A 575 2.43 31.14 25.66
CA TYR A 575 3.27 29.98 25.89
C TYR A 575 2.63 29.05 26.91
N PHE A 576 2.76 27.74 26.67
CA PHE A 576 2.30 26.66 27.51
C PHE A 576 3.50 25.78 27.87
N VAL A 577 3.70 25.54 29.16
CA VAL A 577 4.82 24.75 29.66
C VAL A 577 4.46 23.27 29.62
N CYS A 578 5.01 22.52 28.66
CA CYS A 578 4.75 21.09 28.50
C CYS A 578 5.58 20.26 29.50
N SER A 579 6.84 20.67 29.72
CA SER A 579 7.78 20.01 30.61
C SER A 579 8.82 20.99 31.12
N GLY A 580 9.38 20.72 32.31
CA GLY A 580 10.39 21.56 32.95
C GLY A 580 9.80 22.58 33.91
N SER A 581 10.64 23.53 34.32
CA SER A 581 10.29 24.60 35.25
C SER A 581 10.97 25.91 34.87
N MET A 582 10.25 27.00 35.03
CA MET A 582 10.69 28.36 34.71
C MET A 582 10.47 29.28 35.92
N GLU A 583 11.33 30.27 36.09
CA GLU A 583 11.18 31.35 37.06
C GLU A 583 10.79 32.65 36.35
N VAL A 584 9.88 33.42 36.96
CA VAL A 584 9.53 34.77 36.52
C VAL A 584 10.22 35.77 37.43
N LEU A 585 11.01 36.65 36.84
CA LEU A 585 11.87 37.63 37.50
C LEU A 585 11.38 39.05 37.21
N LYS A 586 11.05 39.82 38.25
CA LYS A 586 10.78 41.26 38.16
C LYS A 586 11.81 42.02 38.98
N ASP A 587 12.55 42.93 38.36
CA ASP A 587 13.62 43.69 39.02
C ASP A 587 14.63 42.78 39.78
N SER A 588 14.97 41.64 39.19
CA SER A 588 15.84 40.57 39.76
C SER A 588 15.27 39.82 40.98
N THR A 589 13.98 39.99 41.28
CA THR A 589 13.27 39.22 42.32
C THR A 589 12.39 38.14 41.68
N VAL A 590 12.40 36.93 42.24
CA VAL A 590 11.54 35.83 41.76
C VAL A 590 10.11 36.09 42.23
N VAL A 591 9.20 36.29 41.28
CA VAL A 591 7.78 36.58 41.53
C VAL A 591 6.92 35.32 41.42
N ALA A 592 7.28 34.41 40.50
CA ALA A 592 6.56 33.15 40.29
C ALA A 592 7.51 32.06 39.81
N ILE A 593 7.13 30.80 40.07
CA ILE A 593 7.74 29.61 39.47
C ILE A 593 6.63 28.91 38.69
N LEU A 594 6.91 28.60 37.43
CA LEU A 594 5.99 28.00 36.48
C LEU A 594 6.47 26.59 36.17
N GLY A 595 5.59 25.61 36.31
CA GLY A 595 5.84 24.20 36.04
C GLY A 595 5.01 23.67 34.87
N ARG A 596 5.00 22.35 34.72
CA ARG A 596 4.19 21.66 33.71
C ARG A 596 2.70 21.98 33.88
N GLY A 597 2.06 22.41 32.78
CA GLY A 597 0.65 22.76 32.72
C GLY A 597 0.38 24.26 32.82
N ASP A 598 1.40 25.08 33.12
CA ASP A 598 1.21 26.51 33.28
C ASP A 598 1.14 27.27 31.96
N LEU A 599 0.25 28.27 31.92
CA LEU A 599 0.01 29.14 30.76
C LEU A 599 0.55 30.55 31.05
N ILE A 600 1.33 31.06 30.09
CA ILE A 600 2.03 32.34 30.18
C ILE A 600 1.63 33.20 28.99
N GLY A 601 1.15 34.41 29.24
CA GLY A 601 0.68 35.25 28.14
C GLY A 601 0.08 36.56 28.59
N SER A 602 -0.96 36.98 27.85
CA SER A 602 -1.69 38.23 28.08
C SER A 602 -3.18 37.97 27.91
N ASP A 603 -3.96 38.69 28.72
CA ASP A 603 -5.43 38.70 28.66
C ASP A 603 -5.99 39.49 27.47
N PHE A 604 -5.14 40.29 26.81
CA PHE A 604 -5.56 41.23 25.79
C PHE A 604 -5.16 40.78 24.39
N LEU A 605 -6.17 40.43 23.57
CA LEU A 605 -5.99 39.85 22.24
C LEU A 605 -6.57 40.69 21.11
N THR A 606 -7.33 41.75 21.43
CA THR A 606 -8.25 42.42 20.50
C THR A 606 -7.66 43.61 19.72
N HIS A 607 -6.64 44.31 20.21
CA HIS A 607 -5.97 45.38 19.45
C HIS A 607 -4.58 44.98 18.96
N GLU A 608 -4.15 45.60 17.85
CA GLU A 608 -2.81 45.45 17.26
C GLU A 608 -1.69 46.12 18.09
N GLU A 609 -2.00 46.60 19.28
CA GLU A 609 -1.02 47.22 20.15
C GLU A 609 0.04 46.20 20.60
N VAL A 610 1.29 46.67 20.59
CA VAL A 610 2.44 45.90 21.04
C VAL A 610 2.42 45.85 22.57
N ILE A 611 2.11 44.68 23.12
CA ILE A 611 2.12 44.45 24.57
C ILE A 611 3.56 44.31 25.03
N LYS A 612 4.02 45.21 25.90
CA LYS A 612 5.32 45.10 26.56
C LYS A 612 5.21 44.20 27.77
N THR A 613 6.19 43.31 27.93
CA THR A 613 6.23 42.37 29.05
C THR A 613 6.70 43.03 30.35
N ASN A 614 6.05 42.69 31.45
CA ASN A 614 6.30 43.25 32.78
C ASN A 614 7.45 42.58 33.55
N ALA A 615 7.90 41.40 33.11
CA ALA A 615 8.88 40.56 33.81
C ALA A 615 9.70 39.72 32.83
N CYS A 616 10.85 39.23 33.29
CA CYS A 616 11.67 38.27 32.57
C CYS A 616 11.22 36.85 32.91
N VAL A 617 11.09 35.96 31.92
CA VAL A 617 10.80 34.54 32.12
C VAL A 617 12.04 33.74 31.76
N LYS A 618 12.56 32.95 32.71
CA LYS A 618 13.83 32.23 32.59
C LYS A 618 13.67 30.76 32.93
N ALA A 619 14.25 29.87 32.14
CA ALA A 619 14.21 28.43 32.39
C ALA A 619 15.15 28.03 33.54
N LEU A 620 14.67 27.21 34.47
CA LEU A 620 15.45 26.59 35.54
C LEU A 620 16.01 25.24 35.10
N THR A 621 15.20 24.47 34.39
CA THR A 621 15.57 23.16 33.80
C THR A 621 15.48 23.23 32.28
N TYR A 622 15.77 22.13 31.59
CA TYR A 622 15.37 22.00 30.19
C TYR A 622 13.85 22.07 30.11
N CYS A 623 13.33 23.03 29.35
CA CYS A 623 11.91 23.31 29.24
C CYS A 623 11.43 23.13 27.80
N ASP A 624 10.41 22.30 27.64
CA ASP A 624 9.67 22.14 26.39
C ASP A 624 8.41 22.99 26.46
N LEU A 625 8.27 23.89 25.49
CA LEU A 625 7.19 24.88 25.46
C LEU A 625 6.41 24.72 24.16
N GLN A 626 5.09 24.81 24.24
CA GLN A 626 4.24 25.04 23.08
C GLN A 626 3.82 26.50 23.09
N TYR A 627 3.74 27.12 21.92
CA TYR A 627 3.28 28.50 21.82
C TYR A 627 2.37 28.71 20.64
N ILE A 628 1.44 29.64 20.83
CA ILE A 628 0.53 30.12 19.80
C ILE A 628 0.86 31.58 19.54
N SER A 629 1.26 31.90 18.31
CA SER A 629 1.50 33.29 17.92
C SER A 629 0.21 34.10 18.07
N LEU A 630 0.28 35.28 18.67
CA LEU A 630 -0.87 36.17 18.85
C LEU A 630 -1.51 36.54 17.51
N LYS A 631 -0.70 36.73 16.48
CA LYS A 631 -1.18 36.97 15.11
C LYS A 631 -2.03 35.81 14.59
N GLY A 632 -1.49 34.59 14.62
CA GLY A 632 -2.21 33.40 14.18
C GLY A 632 -3.45 33.11 15.03
N LEU A 633 -3.38 33.35 16.34
CA LEU A 633 -4.53 33.20 17.23
C LEU A 633 -5.64 34.18 16.84
N ARG A 634 -5.33 35.46 16.60
CA ARG A 634 -6.31 36.46 16.15
C ARG A 634 -6.96 36.09 14.82
N GLU A 635 -6.18 35.57 13.87
CA GLU A 635 -6.69 35.10 12.58
C GLU A 635 -7.67 33.92 12.75
N VAL A 636 -7.41 33.00 13.69
CA VAL A 636 -8.35 31.90 13.96
C VAL A 636 -9.58 32.41 14.72
N LEU A 637 -9.41 33.28 15.72
CA LEU A 637 -10.52 33.84 16.49
C LEU A 637 -11.46 34.71 15.61
N SER A 638 -10.93 35.38 14.58
CA SER A 638 -11.77 36.13 13.63
C SER A 638 -12.63 35.22 12.74
N LEU A 639 -12.18 33.99 12.47
CA LEU A 639 -12.95 32.97 11.75
C LEU A 639 -14.02 32.30 12.63
N TYR A 640 -13.85 32.30 13.95
CA TYR A 640 -14.75 31.67 14.92
C TYR A 640 -15.22 32.68 15.99
N PRO A 641 -16.08 33.65 15.63
CA PRO A 641 -16.46 34.75 16.53
C PRO A 641 -17.19 34.29 17.80
N ASP A 642 -18.03 33.24 17.70
CA ASP A 642 -18.76 32.69 18.85
C ASP A 642 -17.81 32.12 19.91
N TYR A 643 -16.71 31.50 19.47
CA TYR A 643 -15.68 30.99 20.36
C TYR A 643 -14.77 32.11 20.86
N ALA A 644 -14.47 33.11 20.04
CA ALA A 644 -13.60 34.23 20.42
C ALA A 644 -14.07 34.97 21.67
N GLN A 645 -15.37 35.22 21.81
CA GLN A 645 -15.93 35.88 23.00
C GLN A 645 -15.70 35.07 24.28
N LYS A 646 -15.89 33.74 24.19
CA LYS A 646 -15.66 32.83 25.31
C LYS A 646 -14.19 32.75 25.67
N PHE A 647 -13.33 32.56 24.66
CA PHE A 647 -11.88 32.50 24.82
C PHE A 647 -11.32 33.73 25.51
N ILE A 648 -11.75 34.95 25.13
CA ILE A 648 -11.31 36.20 25.78
C ILE A 648 -11.74 36.29 27.24
N THR A 649 -12.88 35.68 27.59
CA THR A 649 -13.39 35.68 28.97
C THR A 649 -12.64 34.67 29.83
N GLU A 650 -12.42 33.47 29.30
CA GLU A 650 -11.80 32.33 30.00
C GLU A 650 -10.27 32.50 30.16
N ILE A 651 -9.58 33.07 29.17
CA ILE A 651 -8.12 33.24 29.23
C ILE A 651 -7.66 34.08 30.43
N ARG A 652 -8.50 35.00 30.92
CA ARG A 652 -8.20 35.79 32.13
C ARG A 652 -8.07 34.94 33.39
N HIS A 653 -8.79 33.82 33.45
CA HIS A 653 -8.80 32.92 34.59
C HIS A 653 -7.75 31.80 34.46
N ASP A 654 -7.48 31.36 33.23
CA ASP A 654 -6.58 30.23 32.95
C ASP A 654 -5.10 30.64 32.81
N LEU A 655 -4.79 31.94 32.72
CA LEU A 655 -3.40 32.43 32.72
C LEU A 655 -2.77 32.29 34.11
N THR A 656 -1.78 31.41 34.24
CA THR A 656 -0.97 31.29 35.46
C THR A 656 -0.18 32.56 35.76
N TYR A 657 0.35 33.21 34.70
CA TYR A 657 1.03 34.49 34.84
C TYR A 657 0.73 35.43 33.68
N ASN A 658 0.16 36.60 34.01
CA ASN A 658 -0.12 37.65 33.05
C ASN A 658 1.09 38.59 32.90
N LEU A 659 1.73 38.55 31.73
CA LEU A 659 2.90 39.36 31.40
C LEU A 659 2.56 40.84 31.12
N ARG A 660 1.27 41.21 31.09
CA ARG A 660 0.82 42.60 30.97
C ARG A 660 0.60 43.27 32.32
N ASP A 661 0.32 42.51 33.39
CA ASP A 661 -0.17 43.09 34.65
C ASP A 661 0.81 44.11 35.25
N GLY A 662 0.27 45.26 35.67
CA GLY A 662 1.04 46.39 36.19
C GLY A 662 1.33 47.53 35.20
N HIS A 663 0.91 47.42 33.93
CA HIS A 663 0.98 48.53 32.97
C HIS A 663 -0.28 49.43 32.95
N ASN A 664 -1.37 49.05 33.63
CA ASN A 664 -2.65 49.79 33.61
C ASN A 664 -2.87 50.73 34.83
N THR A 665 -1.83 51.13 35.57
CA THR A 665 -1.97 52.13 36.66
C THR A 665 -1.64 53.56 36.25
N GLU A 666 -1.24 53.81 35.00
CA GLU A 666 -1.03 55.15 34.48
C GLU A 666 -1.47 55.21 33.02
N VAL A 667 -2.75 55.55 32.77
CA VAL A 667 -3.24 56.59 31.83
C VAL A 667 -4.71 56.84 32.13
#